data_AF-A0A7X7GTT9-F1
#
_entry.id   AF-A0A7X7GTT9-F1
#
_cell.length_a   1.000
_cell.length_b   1.000
_cell.length_c   1.000
_cell.angle_alpha   90.00
_cell.angle_beta   90.00
_cell.angle_gamma   90.00
#
_symmetry.space_group_name_H-M   'P 1'
#
loop_
_entity.id
_entity.type
_entity.pdbx_description
1 polymer ?
#
loop_
_entity_poly.entity_id
_entity_poly.type
_entity_poly.pdbx_seq_one_letter_code
_entity_poly.pdbx_strand_id
1 'polypeptide(L)'
;MSDDAVERRGESLVGAAGSATAEPAENQSAPSTASAGAAQEPAEPTSELREGAAVPGEAQEHGDAPAHGEAQEHSEARERRDAPAHSEAQEHGEARERRDARSHGDSRRSDSPRYGGARNLGPRRYGLAVVCALHGVVFAIAAVQLPWTTASWATLLLGGMALAHFVLAALGGLGRERWVRPLWAGLAGVSLACWLILSLALLAAGLHLAALYQGLGAALAAALGVLAAVLALFTVPLACWGLAVTRPWRRLTTGTQIAAGVALGVLVVTALVVAQRRGAPAPVSGWGDTSPEAVWARVQEALPSPPPPAADDGKAKPARTAKQKTRTKAARTTKAKTRAEQRAARRAHLLRTDPTPCAEPVTGPQLTALVTWLDGRQEPTSRCVQAPDPPALERALVALLETERHARARAVVDFVVARRQLAPLHPWIDALGVRPARDGVCAAAGCLAPWQLVALDLFTSEQPLPAVPDFRFGVAPEALARALDDRREEPWVAIETETYVLVDGEAERLTRLRRSPRPLAAADIDRALRAAERHIVEAQGGDGRFRYGLDPFTGKEDWASLNLPRQAGTTLVLCELGRSKASRRAARRSLDLLARHERRLGEASALSLQRDHAALGHTALPLVALLTCREEQQRRHDELIGRLAEFLLRLQREDGSFFPGYDLRAGHAAGEHEALYASGQAVLALVLLEQRLSSLEGAPDAERVGRAIDRAMDFYAGEYWPRLLRDFFYVEENWHCLAARAALSSHRRPHYERFCLDYVAFKSRLILREGEVAPELVGGFGVTPLFEPHYTGTAGHGEALAAALAVQRARGEERTENLAVLEDLLGFLVRAQWDAASCFACSPRQRVLGGFSEHVASPIIRIDYVQHALAALGHGKRELFPADAAPASGS
;
A
#
# COMPACT_ATOMS: atom_id res chain seq x y z
N MET A 1 -53.38 28.31 47.78
CA MET A 1 -54.17 27.46 46.86
C MET A 1 -53.50 26.10 46.80
N SER A 2 -53.39 25.36 47.90
CA SER A 2 -54.39 25.03 48.95
C SER A 2 -55.35 23.93 48.54
N ASP A 3 -55.60 22.93 49.37
CA ASP A 3 -54.90 22.47 50.59
C ASP A 3 -55.26 21.00 50.86
N ASP A 4 -54.67 20.39 51.89
CA ASP A 4 -55.11 19.16 52.58
C ASP A 4 -55.02 17.79 51.86
N ALA A 5 -54.82 16.65 52.55
CA ALA A 5 -54.23 16.40 53.88
C ALA A 5 -54.02 14.87 54.13
N VAL A 6 -52.97 14.49 54.90
CA VAL A 6 -52.98 13.45 55.97
C VAL A 6 -53.25 11.97 55.53
N GLU A 7 -52.73 10.85 56.09
CA GLU A 7 -51.96 10.38 57.28
C GLU A 7 -51.19 9.08 56.86
N ARG A 8 -50.17 8.42 57.44
CA ARG A 8 -49.00 8.47 58.39
C ARG A 8 -48.12 7.25 57.95
N ARG A 9 -46.94 6.83 58.44
CA ARG A 9 -45.90 7.13 59.46
C ARG A 9 -44.58 6.50 58.89
N GLY A 10 -43.40 6.46 59.50
CA GLY A 10 -42.84 6.93 60.77
C GLY A 10 -41.35 6.51 60.82
N GLU A 11 -40.54 7.06 61.73
CA GLU A 11 -39.07 7.04 61.62
C GLU A 11 -38.33 6.18 62.66
N SER A 12 -37.09 5.80 62.29
CA SER A 12 -35.87 5.84 63.16
C SER A 12 -35.41 4.61 64.00
N LEU A 13 -34.08 4.45 64.00
CA LEU A 13 -33.15 4.01 65.09
C LEU A 13 -32.96 2.53 65.55
N VAL A 14 -31.67 2.12 65.47
CA VAL A 14 -30.83 1.42 66.50
C VAL A 14 -30.91 -0.12 66.71
N GLY A 15 -29.74 -0.73 66.93
CA GLY A 15 -29.49 -2.12 67.39
C GLY A 15 -28.81 -3.01 66.34
N ALA A 16 -27.58 -3.57 66.41
CA ALA A 16 -26.51 -3.76 67.41
C ALA A 16 -26.32 -5.22 67.93
N ALA A 17 -25.08 -5.73 67.75
CA ALA A 17 -24.44 -6.92 68.36
C ALA A 17 -24.95 -8.35 68.02
N GLY A 18 -24.01 -9.31 68.00
CA GLY A 18 -24.24 -10.77 67.87
C GLY A 18 -23.02 -11.53 67.33
N SER A 19 -22.40 -12.42 68.12
CA SER A 19 -21.12 -13.08 67.79
C SER A 19 -21.02 -14.55 68.24
N ALA A 20 -20.50 -15.44 67.39
CA ALA A 20 -19.88 -16.73 67.70
C ALA A 20 -19.20 -17.27 66.41
N THR A 21 -17.90 -17.58 66.26
CA THR A 21 -16.90 -18.40 67.00
C THR A 21 -16.98 -19.91 66.76
N ALA A 22 -16.08 -20.44 65.91
CA ALA A 22 -15.47 -21.79 66.00
C ALA A 22 -14.22 -21.89 65.10
N GLU A 23 -13.23 -22.68 65.53
CA GLU A 23 -11.88 -22.93 64.95
C GLU A 23 -11.60 -24.46 65.13
N PRO A 24 -10.39 -25.06 64.92
CA PRO A 24 -9.15 -24.64 64.23
C PRO A 24 -8.50 -25.74 63.33
N ALA A 25 -7.39 -25.38 62.65
CA ALA A 25 -6.17 -26.18 62.33
C ALA A 25 -5.26 -25.30 61.44
N GLU A 26 -4.07 -24.84 61.85
CA GLU A 26 -2.78 -25.57 61.93
C GLU A 26 -2.39 -26.33 60.63
N ASN A 27 -1.16 -26.27 60.11
CA ASN A 27 0.11 -26.05 60.81
C ASN A 27 1.28 -25.60 59.88
N GLN A 28 2.25 -24.83 60.41
CA GLN A 28 3.71 -24.70 60.06
C GLN A 28 4.16 -24.43 58.58
N SER A 29 5.29 -23.76 58.27
CA SER A 29 6.46 -23.29 59.06
C SER A 29 7.19 -22.06 58.42
N ALA A 30 7.97 -21.32 59.23
CA ALA A 30 8.93 -20.26 58.83
C ALA A 30 10.40 -20.76 59.05
N PRO A 31 11.51 -19.98 59.25
CA PRO A 31 11.81 -18.52 59.28
C PRO A 31 12.57 -18.08 57.99
N SER A 32 13.54 -17.13 57.88
CA SER A 32 14.29 -16.13 58.70
C SER A 32 14.86 -15.05 57.72
N THR A 33 15.11 -13.75 57.95
CA THR A 33 15.45 -12.84 59.10
C THR A 33 16.94 -12.68 59.47
N ALA A 34 17.40 -11.40 59.50
CA ALA A 34 18.70 -10.86 60.00
C ALA A 34 19.97 -11.14 59.14
N SER A 35 21.05 -10.34 59.18
CA SER A 35 21.40 -9.17 60.01
C SER A 35 22.25 -8.11 59.26
N ALA A 36 22.42 -6.92 59.86
CA ALA A 36 23.05 -5.72 59.28
C ALA A 36 24.60 -5.67 59.31
N GLY A 37 25.17 -4.76 58.52
CA GLY A 37 26.57 -4.29 58.56
C GLY A 37 26.78 -3.15 57.55
N ALA A 38 27.55 -2.10 57.88
CA ALA A 38 27.63 -0.87 57.07
C ALA A 38 29.06 -0.31 56.93
N ALA A 39 29.41 0.17 55.72
CA ALA A 39 30.44 1.19 55.45
C ALA A 39 30.50 1.55 53.94
N GLN A 40 30.91 2.80 53.64
CA GLN A 40 31.48 3.34 52.40
C GLN A 40 30.89 3.00 51.01
N GLU A 41 30.26 4.02 50.41
CA GLU A 41 30.10 4.27 48.96
C GLU A 41 31.40 4.84 48.32
N PRO A 42 31.48 5.11 46.99
CA PRO A 42 30.59 4.73 45.86
C PRO A 42 31.32 4.18 44.61
N ALA A 43 30.58 3.61 43.63
CA ALA A 43 30.81 3.81 42.18
C ALA A 43 29.79 3.07 41.26
N GLU A 44 28.85 3.83 40.69
CA GLU A 44 28.14 3.63 39.40
C GLU A 44 27.27 2.36 39.14
N PRO A 45 26.28 2.44 38.21
CA PRO A 45 25.01 1.73 38.42
C PRO A 45 24.66 0.62 37.41
N THR A 46 23.78 -0.28 37.84
CA THR A 46 22.90 -1.06 36.95
C THR A 46 21.47 -0.56 37.09
N SER A 47 20.78 -0.33 35.97
CA SER A 47 19.46 0.29 35.95
C SER A 47 18.34 -0.72 35.70
N GLU A 48 17.59 -1.07 36.74
CA GLU A 48 16.20 -1.53 36.60
C GLU A 48 15.29 -0.65 37.46
N LEU A 49 14.37 0.06 36.83
CA LEU A 49 13.14 0.52 37.47
C LEU A 49 12.01 0.46 36.45
N ARG A 50 10.96 -0.29 36.80
CA ARG A 50 9.65 -0.17 36.16
C ARG A 50 8.99 1.10 36.68
N GLU A 51 8.55 1.98 35.78
CA GLU A 51 7.24 2.65 35.84
C GLU A 51 7.00 3.52 34.60
N GLY A 52 5.77 4.01 34.44
CA GLY A 52 5.41 4.97 33.38
C GLY A 52 4.78 4.35 32.14
N ALA A 53 3.45 4.18 32.14
CA ALA A 53 2.69 4.00 30.92
C ALA A 53 2.62 5.32 30.13
N ALA A 54 3.61 5.56 29.26
CA ALA A 54 3.68 6.77 28.46
C ALA A 54 2.64 6.76 27.32
N VAL A 55 1.74 7.74 27.34
CA VAL A 55 0.86 8.05 26.20
C VAL A 55 1.65 8.92 25.20
N PRO A 56 1.83 8.51 23.93
CA PRO A 56 2.30 9.41 22.89
C PRO A 56 1.21 10.44 22.59
N GLY A 57 1.48 11.71 22.90
CA GLY A 57 0.63 12.83 22.51
C GLY A 57 0.90 13.30 21.08
N GLU A 58 0.08 14.26 20.65
CA GLU A 58 0.31 15.13 19.48
C GLU A 58 0.46 14.41 18.12
N ALA A 59 -0.68 14.01 17.56
CA ALA A 59 -0.78 13.64 16.16
C ALA A 59 -0.55 14.87 15.26
N GLN A 60 0.62 14.94 14.63
CA GLN A 60 0.93 15.93 13.60
C GLN A 60 0.32 15.47 12.26
N GLU A 61 -0.69 16.19 11.75
CA GLU A 61 -1.45 15.79 10.56
C GLU A 61 -0.62 15.91 9.27
N HIS A 62 0.09 14.84 8.89
CA HIS A 62 0.56 14.66 7.52
C HIS A 62 -0.58 14.11 6.66
N GLY A 63 -1.07 14.95 5.74
CA GLY A 63 -2.24 14.67 4.89
C GLY A 63 -1.92 14.03 3.54
N ASP A 64 -0.64 13.86 3.23
CA ASP A 64 -0.13 13.47 1.92
C ASP A 64 0.38 12.03 1.93
N ALA A 65 -0.13 11.20 1.02
CA ALA A 65 0.40 9.86 0.78
C ALA A 65 1.66 9.98 -0.13
N PRO A 66 2.85 9.58 0.33
CA PRO A 66 4.09 9.79 -0.39
C PRO A 66 4.21 8.85 -1.59
N ALA A 67 4.09 9.41 -2.80
CA ALA A 67 4.41 8.71 -4.03
C ALA A 67 5.92 8.38 -4.08
N HIS A 68 6.27 7.21 -4.63
CA HIS A 68 7.66 6.75 -4.61
C HIS A 68 8.54 7.48 -5.64
N GLY A 69 9.51 8.24 -5.15
CA GLY A 69 10.68 8.67 -5.92
C GLY A 69 10.83 10.18 -6.10
N GLU A 70 11.13 10.90 -5.02
CA GLU A 70 11.70 12.24 -5.13
C GLU A 70 13.23 12.19 -5.06
N ALA A 71 13.90 12.93 -5.96
CA ALA A 71 15.32 13.22 -5.88
C ALA A 71 15.47 14.76 -5.78
N GLN A 72 16.06 15.23 -4.68
CA GLN A 72 16.25 16.66 -4.45
C GLN A 72 17.41 17.19 -5.32
N GLU A 73 17.13 18.09 -6.26
CA GLU A 73 18.14 18.94 -6.88
C GLU A 73 18.23 20.29 -6.15
N HIS A 74 19.44 20.69 -5.75
CA HIS A 74 19.72 22.00 -5.18
C HIS A 74 20.10 23.00 -6.29
N SER A 75 19.37 24.12 -6.40
CA SER A 75 19.63 25.16 -7.41
C SER A 75 20.04 26.51 -6.80
N GLU A 76 21.33 26.82 -6.83
CA GLU A 76 21.91 28.15 -6.64
C GLU A 76 23.12 28.31 -7.60
N ALA A 77 23.41 29.46 -8.23
CA ALA A 77 22.76 30.78 -8.23
C ALA A 77 22.87 31.47 -9.61
N ARG A 78 22.39 32.72 -9.72
CA ARG A 78 22.14 33.46 -10.98
C ARG A 78 23.38 34.04 -11.68
N GLU A 79 23.17 34.35 -12.96
CA GLU A 79 24.07 34.98 -13.93
C GLU A 79 24.66 36.35 -13.52
N ARG A 80 25.72 36.75 -14.24
CA ARG A 80 25.78 38.06 -14.93
C ARG A 80 26.89 38.10 -16.01
N ARG A 81 26.51 38.48 -17.24
CA ARG A 81 27.17 39.44 -18.17
C ARG A 81 28.68 39.25 -18.51
N ASP A 82 29.16 39.43 -19.75
CA ASP A 82 28.71 40.24 -20.90
C ASP A 82 29.03 39.59 -22.27
N ALA A 83 28.59 40.22 -23.37
CA ALA A 83 28.92 39.95 -24.79
C ALA A 83 30.11 40.85 -25.25
N PRO A 84 30.63 40.86 -26.52
CA PRO A 84 30.03 40.44 -27.80
C PRO A 84 30.95 39.62 -28.75
N ALA A 85 30.72 39.70 -30.07
CA ALA A 85 31.21 38.77 -31.11
C ALA A 85 32.33 39.35 -32.03
N HIS A 86 32.47 38.78 -33.24
CA HIS A 86 33.45 39.07 -34.33
C HIS A 86 34.85 38.43 -34.15
N SER A 87 35.60 38.05 -35.21
CA SER A 87 35.28 37.73 -36.62
C SER A 87 36.47 37.01 -37.27
N GLU A 88 36.24 36.41 -38.46
CA GLU A 88 37.27 36.01 -39.46
C GLU A 88 38.32 34.94 -39.06
N ALA A 89 39.18 34.42 -39.95
CA ALA A 89 39.05 33.83 -41.30
C ALA A 89 40.48 33.60 -41.85
N GLN A 90 40.61 32.79 -42.92
CA GLN A 90 41.87 32.36 -43.58
C GLN A 90 42.75 31.43 -42.72
N GLU A 91 43.25 30.27 -43.16
CA GLU A 91 43.75 29.75 -44.46
C GLU A 91 45.26 29.91 -44.73
N HIS A 92 45.74 29.00 -45.59
CA HIS A 92 47.11 28.73 -46.02
C HIS A 92 47.97 27.84 -45.09
N GLY A 93 48.57 26.75 -45.58
CA GLY A 93 48.35 26.11 -46.89
C GLY A 93 49.43 25.10 -47.29
N GLU A 94 48.99 23.98 -47.88
CA GLU A 94 49.73 23.06 -48.78
C GLU A 94 51.05 22.41 -48.30
N ALA A 95 51.66 21.45 -49.01
CA ALA A 95 51.15 20.19 -49.59
C ALA A 95 52.35 19.34 -50.09
N ARG A 96 52.10 18.05 -50.37
CA ARG A 96 52.97 17.08 -51.09
C ARG A 96 54.24 16.62 -50.34
N GLU A 97 54.49 15.34 -50.06
CA GLU A 97 54.47 14.10 -50.87
C GLU A 97 55.80 13.86 -51.63
N ARG A 98 56.64 12.91 -51.14
CA ARG A 98 57.08 11.72 -51.92
C ARG A 98 57.99 10.73 -51.18
N ARG A 99 57.64 9.44 -51.35
CA ARG A 99 58.47 8.21 -51.42
C ARG A 99 59.40 7.81 -50.25
N ASP A 100 59.13 6.61 -49.73
CA ASP A 100 60.00 5.42 -49.75
C ASP A 100 61.53 5.65 -49.81
N ALA A 101 62.35 5.06 -48.94
CA ALA A 101 62.41 3.60 -48.80
C ALA A 101 62.97 3.05 -47.47
N ARG A 102 62.91 1.72 -47.36
CA ARG A 102 63.23 0.82 -46.24
C ARG A 102 64.68 0.95 -45.71
N SER A 103 64.90 0.76 -44.40
CA SER A 103 65.54 -0.47 -43.86
C SER A 103 65.99 -0.39 -42.39
N HIS A 104 66.24 -1.60 -41.87
CA HIS A 104 66.66 -2.08 -40.55
C HIS A 104 68.02 -1.61 -40.02
N GLY A 105 68.31 -2.00 -38.75
CA GLY A 105 69.59 -1.81 -38.05
C GLY A 105 69.53 -0.61 -37.11
N ASP A 106 69.17 -0.71 -35.83
CA ASP A 106 69.64 -1.54 -34.70
C ASP A 106 70.84 -0.95 -33.91
N SER A 107 70.72 -1.11 -32.58
CA SER A 107 71.76 -1.13 -31.56
C SER A 107 72.18 0.18 -30.86
N ARG A 108 72.51 -0.02 -29.57
CA ARG A 108 73.38 0.77 -28.67
C ARG A 108 72.79 2.01 -27.98
N ARG A 109 72.37 1.75 -26.73
CA ARG A 109 72.60 2.67 -25.59
C ARG A 109 74.06 3.11 -25.51
N SER A 110 74.28 4.34 -25.04
CA SER A 110 75.42 4.68 -24.17
C SER A 110 75.01 5.74 -23.13
N ASP A 111 75.73 5.75 -22.02
CA ASP A 111 75.37 6.23 -20.69
C ASP A 111 75.02 7.71 -20.44
N SER A 112 74.48 7.94 -19.23
CA SER A 112 74.11 9.23 -18.63
C SER A 112 75.30 10.05 -18.11
N PRO A 113 75.06 11.33 -17.74
CA PRO A 113 75.29 11.72 -16.33
C PRO A 113 74.02 12.23 -15.61
N ARG A 114 74.08 12.26 -14.26
CA ARG A 114 73.02 12.81 -13.39
C ARG A 114 73.46 14.12 -12.73
N TYR A 115 72.62 15.15 -12.79
CA TYR A 115 72.32 16.13 -11.72
C TYR A 115 70.98 16.80 -12.10
N GLY A 116 70.05 17.18 -11.20
CA GLY A 116 70.00 16.90 -9.77
C GLY A 116 69.27 18.01 -8.97
N GLY A 117 67.94 18.18 -9.10
CA GLY A 117 67.30 19.28 -8.36
C GLY A 117 65.82 19.62 -8.61
N ALA A 118 64.89 18.65 -8.73
CA ALA A 118 63.45 18.94 -8.59
C ALA A 118 62.65 17.70 -8.17
N ARG A 119 62.15 17.65 -6.93
CA ARG A 119 61.14 16.65 -6.52
C ARG A 119 59.75 17.12 -6.91
N ASN A 120 59.44 17.04 -8.21
CA ASN A 120 58.07 17.17 -8.69
C ASN A 120 57.19 16.12 -7.97
N LEU A 121 56.22 16.59 -7.18
CA LEU A 121 55.16 15.77 -6.60
C LEU A 121 54.26 15.27 -7.73
N GLY A 122 54.69 14.17 -8.37
CA GLY A 122 54.22 13.77 -9.70
C GLY A 122 52.69 13.67 -9.80
N PRO A 123 52.05 14.13 -10.90
CA PRO A 123 50.59 14.26 -11.02
C PRO A 123 49.78 13.03 -10.64
N ARG A 124 50.34 11.83 -10.83
CA ARG A 124 49.76 10.53 -10.43
C ARG A 124 49.45 10.42 -8.92
N ARG A 125 50.02 11.26 -8.06
CA ARG A 125 49.83 11.23 -6.58
C ARG A 125 48.55 11.94 -6.15
N TYR A 126 48.35 13.17 -6.61
CA TYR A 126 47.11 13.91 -6.35
C TYR A 126 45.90 13.22 -6.99
N GLY A 127 46.05 12.66 -8.19
CA GLY A 127 45.00 11.85 -8.83
C GLY A 127 44.53 10.68 -7.95
N LEU A 128 45.45 9.94 -7.32
CA LEU A 128 45.07 8.88 -6.38
C LEU A 128 44.35 9.42 -5.14
N ALA A 129 44.84 10.50 -4.55
CA ALA A 129 44.24 11.08 -3.35
C ALA A 129 42.81 11.60 -3.61
N VAL A 130 42.59 12.29 -4.74
CA VAL A 130 41.27 12.77 -5.17
C VAL A 130 40.33 11.61 -5.47
N VAL A 131 40.77 10.60 -6.24
CA VAL A 131 39.94 9.43 -6.57
C VAL A 131 39.58 8.62 -5.32
N CYS A 132 40.49 8.50 -4.34
CA CYS A 132 40.17 7.85 -3.07
C CYS A 132 39.20 8.69 -2.23
N ALA A 133 39.35 10.02 -2.17
CA ALA A 133 38.43 10.89 -1.44
C ALA A 133 37.00 10.81 -2.01
N LEU A 134 36.86 10.85 -3.34
CA LEU A 134 35.56 10.74 -4.02
C LEU A 134 34.88 9.39 -3.74
N HIS A 135 35.60 8.26 -3.84
CA HIS A 135 35.05 6.96 -3.46
C HIS A 135 34.71 6.87 -1.96
N GLY A 136 35.53 7.50 -1.10
CA GLY A 136 35.23 7.63 0.33
C GLY A 136 33.88 8.32 0.58
N VAL A 137 33.59 9.41 -0.15
CA VAL A 137 32.30 10.11 -0.09
C VAL A 137 31.16 9.20 -0.57
N VAL A 138 31.31 8.51 -1.70
CA VAL A 138 30.27 7.58 -2.21
C VAL A 138 29.97 6.46 -1.21
N PHE A 139 31.00 5.83 -0.62
CA PHE A 139 30.80 4.80 0.40
C PHE A 139 30.24 5.35 1.72
N ALA A 140 30.57 6.59 2.10
CA ALA A 140 29.99 7.24 3.28
C ALA A 140 28.51 7.58 3.08
N ILE A 141 28.14 8.13 1.91
CA ILE A 141 26.74 8.35 1.53
C ILE A 141 25.98 7.03 1.52
N ALA A 142 26.52 5.97 0.93
CA ALA A 142 25.91 4.63 0.94
C ALA A 142 25.79 4.01 2.34
N ALA A 143 26.70 4.33 3.27
CA ALA A 143 26.63 3.85 4.65
C ALA A 143 25.57 4.60 5.49
N VAL A 144 25.24 5.85 5.14
CA VAL A 144 24.34 6.72 5.92
C VAL A 144 22.94 6.84 5.31
N GLN A 145 22.83 6.97 3.99
CA GLN A 145 21.57 7.26 3.29
C GLN A 145 20.87 6.01 2.73
N LEU A 146 21.55 4.88 2.60
CA LEU A 146 20.83 3.62 2.33
C LEU A 146 20.15 3.16 3.62
N PRO A 147 18.89 2.67 3.59
CA PRO A 147 18.06 2.61 4.80
C PRO A 147 18.33 1.38 5.69
N TRP A 148 19.53 1.28 6.26
CA TRP A 148 19.90 0.19 7.15
C TRP A 148 19.12 0.28 8.48
N THR A 149 18.32 -0.74 8.82
CA THR A 149 17.36 -0.66 9.96
C THR A 149 18.02 -0.66 11.35
N THR A 150 19.32 -0.97 11.44
CA THR A 150 20.20 -0.74 12.61
C THR A 150 21.66 -0.62 12.11
N ALA A 151 22.66 -0.62 13.00
CA ALA A 151 24.09 -0.71 12.65
C ALA A 151 24.44 -2.10 12.06
N SER A 152 23.95 -2.34 10.84
CA SER A 152 24.07 -3.62 10.14
C SER A 152 25.52 -3.94 9.76
N TRP A 153 25.79 -5.22 9.46
CA TRP A 153 27.09 -5.62 8.91
C TRP A 153 27.42 -4.88 7.61
N ALA A 154 26.41 -4.51 6.80
CA ALA A 154 26.58 -3.73 5.58
C ALA A 154 26.95 -2.27 5.90
N THR A 155 26.32 -1.65 6.89
CA THR A 155 26.66 -0.31 7.40
C THR A 155 28.11 -0.26 7.89
N LEU A 156 28.53 -1.26 8.67
CA LEU A 156 29.90 -1.39 9.18
C LEU A 156 30.91 -1.64 8.06
N LEU A 157 30.55 -2.45 7.06
CA LEU A 157 31.39 -2.76 5.89
C LEU A 157 31.57 -1.54 4.98
N LEU A 158 30.50 -0.81 4.66
CA LEU A 158 30.53 0.39 3.83
C LEU A 158 31.18 1.58 4.56
N GLY A 159 30.89 1.77 5.84
CA GLY A 159 31.55 2.78 6.68
C GLY A 159 33.04 2.51 6.85
N GLY A 160 33.42 1.25 7.06
CA GLY A 160 34.83 0.81 7.07
C GLY A 160 35.52 1.01 5.72
N MET A 161 34.81 0.76 4.61
CA MET A 161 35.30 1.02 3.25
C MET A 161 35.54 2.51 3.02
N ALA A 162 34.59 3.38 3.44
CA ALA A 162 34.72 4.83 3.35
C ALA A 162 35.92 5.34 4.15
N LEU A 163 36.05 4.92 5.42
CA LEU A 163 37.17 5.27 6.28
C LEU A 163 38.52 4.84 5.68
N ALA A 164 38.61 3.63 5.13
CA ALA A 164 39.84 3.14 4.51
C ALA A 164 40.23 3.96 3.25
N HIS A 165 39.24 4.38 2.45
CA HIS A 165 39.44 5.28 1.32
C HIS A 165 39.92 6.68 1.77
N PHE A 166 39.31 7.27 2.80
CA PHE A 166 39.73 8.56 3.36
C PHE A 166 41.14 8.50 3.98
N VAL A 167 41.47 7.44 4.73
CA VAL A 167 42.81 7.22 5.29
C VAL A 167 43.85 7.09 4.17
N LEU A 168 43.53 6.39 3.07
CA LEU A 168 44.44 6.29 1.93
C LEU A 168 44.61 7.63 1.19
N ALA A 169 43.52 8.40 1.03
CA ALA A 169 43.57 9.75 0.46
C ALA A 169 44.47 10.68 1.29
N ALA A 170 44.29 10.70 2.61
CA ALA A 170 45.08 11.50 3.54
C ALA A 170 46.57 11.10 3.52
N LEU A 171 46.88 9.79 3.57
CA LEU A 171 48.27 9.31 3.50
C LEU A 171 48.94 9.57 2.14
N GLY A 172 48.14 9.58 1.05
CA GLY A 172 48.57 9.96 -0.29
C GLY A 172 48.93 11.45 -0.37
N GLY A 173 48.04 12.33 0.09
CA GLY A 173 48.26 13.78 0.15
C GLY A 173 49.43 14.17 1.07
N LEU A 174 49.53 13.53 2.24
CA LEU A 174 50.65 13.70 3.18
C LEU A 174 51.96 13.01 2.75
N GLY A 175 52.00 12.41 1.55
CA GLY A 175 53.23 11.87 0.95
C GLY A 175 53.87 10.68 1.70
N ARG A 176 53.12 9.96 2.54
CA ARG A 176 53.66 8.91 3.43
C ARG A 176 53.85 7.56 2.71
N GLU A 177 54.72 7.57 1.69
CA GLU A 177 54.92 6.46 0.71
C GLU A 177 55.07 5.05 1.33
N ARG A 178 55.72 4.93 2.50
CA ARG A 178 55.93 3.66 3.21
C ARG A 178 54.62 2.92 3.57
N TRP A 179 53.54 3.65 3.80
CA TRP A 179 52.23 3.09 4.19
C TRP A 179 51.25 3.00 3.02
N VAL A 180 51.32 3.94 2.06
CA VAL A 180 50.38 4.02 0.93
C VAL A 180 50.36 2.72 0.10
N ARG A 181 51.52 2.12 -0.19
CA ARG A 181 51.59 0.89 -1.00
C ARG A 181 50.91 -0.33 -0.36
N PRO A 182 51.27 -0.78 0.87
CA PRO A 182 50.61 -1.93 1.48
C PRO A 182 49.12 -1.68 1.78
N LEU A 183 48.75 -0.46 2.20
CA LEU A 183 47.35 -0.13 2.48
C LEU A 183 46.48 -0.12 1.21
N TRP A 184 46.98 0.42 0.09
CA TRP A 184 46.25 0.37 -1.19
C TRP A 184 46.14 -1.06 -1.73
N ALA A 185 47.17 -1.89 -1.56
CA ALA A 185 47.11 -3.32 -1.93
C ALA A 185 46.09 -4.11 -1.08
N GLY A 186 45.98 -3.78 0.21
CA GLY A 186 44.98 -4.34 1.12
C GLY A 186 43.57 -3.88 0.76
N LEU A 187 43.37 -2.56 0.65
CA LEU A 187 42.09 -1.95 0.29
C LEU A 187 41.56 -2.47 -1.05
N ALA A 188 42.41 -2.60 -2.07
CA ALA A 188 42.00 -3.17 -3.36
C ALA A 188 41.53 -4.63 -3.24
N GLY A 189 42.19 -5.44 -2.39
CA GLY A 189 41.75 -6.80 -2.10
C GLY A 189 40.41 -6.86 -1.36
N VAL A 190 40.23 -6.02 -0.34
CA VAL A 190 38.97 -5.92 0.44
C VAL A 190 37.84 -5.35 -0.42
N SER A 191 38.11 -4.40 -1.31
CA SER A 191 37.13 -3.84 -2.25
C SER A 191 36.61 -4.89 -3.23
N LEU A 192 37.49 -5.72 -3.80
CA LEU A 192 37.07 -6.81 -4.69
C LEU A 192 36.34 -7.93 -3.94
N ALA A 193 36.74 -8.25 -2.71
CA ALA A 193 36.02 -9.22 -1.87
C ALA A 193 34.62 -8.70 -1.49
N CYS A 194 34.52 -7.44 -1.09
CA CYS A 194 33.25 -6.76 -0.79
C CYS A 194 32.33 -6.73 -2.01
N TRP A 195 32.85 -6.30 -3.18
CA TRP A 195 32.09 -6.30 -4.43
C TRP A 195 31.60 -7.70 -4.81
N LEU A 196 32.45 -8.74 -4.68
CA LEU A 196 32.06 -10.10 -4.99
C LEU A 196 30.97 -10.62 -4.04
N ILE A 197 31.09 -10.38 -2.73
CA ILE A 197 30.10 -10.76 -1.72
C ILE A 197 28.76 -10.07 -1.99
N LEU A 198 28.77 -8.75 -2.23
CA LEU A 198 27.56 -7.99 -2.54
C LEU A 198 26.92 -8.42 -3.87
N SER A 199 27.72 -8.69 -4.91
CA SER A 199 27.21 -9.14 -6.20
C SER A 199 26.62 -10.55 -6.13
N LEU A 200 27.21 -11.45 -5.34
CA LEU A 200 26.66 -12.78 -5.06
C LEU A 200 25.36 -12.70 -4.25
N ALA A 201 25.27 -11.79 -3.28
CA ALA A 201 24.04 -11.55 -2.52
C ALA A 201 22.92 -10.98 -3.39
N LEU A 202 23.20 -9.98 -4.23
CA LEU A 202 22.25 -9.43 -5.20
C LEU A 202 21.79 -10.46 -6.24
N LEU A 203 22.71 -11.30 -6.73
CA LEU A 203 22.38 -12.40 -7.64
C LEU A 203 21.51 -13.46 -6.96
N ALA A 204 21.83 -13.88 -5.73
CA ALA A 204 21.04 -14.82 -4.96
C ALA A 204 19.63 -14.28 -4.65
N ALA A 205 19.53 -13.00 -4.29
CA ALA A 205 18.26 -12.29 -4.09
C ALA A 205 17.41 -12.26 -5.37
N GLY A 206 18.00 -11.86 -6.49
CA GLY A 206 17.32 -11.83 -7.79
C GLY A 206 16.82 -13.20 -8.22
N LEU A 207 17.65 -14.25 -8.08
CA LEU A 207 17.26 -15.63 -8.38
C LEU A 207 16.19 -16.18 -7.44
N HIS A 208 16.18 -15.77 -6.17
CA HIS A 208 15.12 -16.11 -5.23
C HIS A 208 13.78 -15.49 -5.67
N LEU A 209 13.77 -14.19 -5.99
CA LEU A 209 12.59 -13.49 -6.51
C LEU A 209 12.13 -14.05 -7.86
N ALA A 210 13.06 -14.44 -8.75
CA ALA A 210 12.77 -15.13 -10.02
C ALA A 210 12.01 -16.45 -9.83
N ALA A 211 12.39 -17.27 -8.85
CA ALA A 211 11.70 -18.51 -8.53
C ALA A 211 10.34 -18.30 -7.84
N LEU A 212 10.16 -17.16 -7.16
CA LEU A 212 9.00 -16.88 -6.28
C LEU A 212 7.88 -16.11 -6.99
N TYR A 213 8.22 -15.27 -7.99
CA TYR A 213 7.29 -14.39 -8.73
C TYR A 213 7.21 -14.65 -10.26
N GLN A 214 7.63 -15.83 -10.73
CA GLN A 214 7.59 -16.20 -12.16
C GLN A 214 8.24 -15.14 -13.08
N GLY A 215 7.58 -14.75 -14.19
CA GLY A 215 8.13 -13.85 -15.21
C GLY A 215 8.60 -12.49 -14.68
N LEU A 216 7.89 -11.92 -13.69
CA LEU A 216 8.31 -10.70 -13.00
C LEU A 216 9.71 -10.82 -12.40
N GLY A 217 9.97 -11.92 -11.71
CA GLY A 217 11.18 -12.05 -10.92
C GLY A 217 12.45 -12.12 -11.79
N ALA A 218 12.32 -12.47 -13.08
CA ALA A 218 13.40 -12.32 -14.05
C ALA A 218 13.76 -10.84 -14.33
N ALA A 219 12.77 -9.93 -14.37
CA ALA A 219 12.99 -8.50 -14.49
C ALA A 219 13.61 -7.90 -13.21
N LEU A 220 13.16 -8.35 -12.03
CA LEU A 220 13.80 -7.98 -10.74
C LEU A 220 15.26 -8.49 -10.66
N ALA A 221 15.53 -9.71 -11.12
CA ALA A 221 16.88 -10.26 -11.23
C ALA A 221 17.75 -9.44 -12.20
N ALA A 222 17.19 -8.97 -13.32
CA ALA A 222 17.88 -8.09 -14.25
C ALA A 222 18.18 -6.72 -13.61
N ALA A 223 17.25 -6.11 -12.88
CA ALA A 223 17.45 -4.83 -12.19
C ALA A 223 18.53 -4.94 -11.08
N LEU A 224 18.50 -6.00 -10.29
CA LEU A 224 19.55 -6.30 -9.29
C LEU A 224 20.90 -6.61 -9.97
N GLY A 225 20.88 -7.21 -11.16
CA GLY A 225 22.06 -7.39 -12.02
C GLY A 225 22.64 -6.06 -12.54
N VAL A 226 21.79 -5.09 -12.91
CA VAL A 226 22.21 -3.73 -13.26
C VAL A 226 22.83 -3.03 -12.06
N LEU A 227 22.23 -3.15 -10.86
CA LEU A 227 22.82 -2.60 -9.63
C LEU A 227 24.20 -3.23 -9.31
N ALA A 228 24.34 -4.55 -9.48
CA ALA A 228 25.63 -5.24 -9.35
C ALA A 228 26.66 -4.79 -10.41
N ALA A 229 26.22 -4.47 -11.63
CA ALA A 229 27.07 -3.92 -12.69
C ALA A 229 27.51 -2.47 -12.40
N VAL A 230 26.64 -1.64 -11.82
CA VAL A 230 27.01 -0.29 -11.33
C VAL A 230 28.03 -0.39 -10.19
N LEU A 231 27.82 -1.28 -9.22
CA LEU A 231 28.79 -1.55 -8.16
C LEU A 231 30.14 -2.05 -8.72
N ALA A 232 30.11 -2.86 -9.79
CA ALA A 232 31.33 -3.29 -10.50
C ALA A 232 32.07 -2.12 -11.15
N LEU A 233 31.34 -1.22 -11.83
CA LEU A 233 31.89 -0.07 -12.56
C LEU A 233 32.68 0.87 -11.65
N PHE A 234 32.20 1.14 -10.44
CA PHE A 234 32.94 1.95 -9.46
C PHE A 234 34.07 1.17 -8.77
N THR A 235 33.82 -0.09 -8.36
CA THR A 235 34.75 -0.80 -7.46
C THR A 235 35.91 -1.48 -8.19
N VAL A 236 35.65 -2.13 -9.32
CA VAL A 236 36.63 -3.00 -9.99
C VAL A 236 37.80 -2.22 -10.62
N PRO A 237 37.61 -1.11 -11.35
CA PRO A 237 38.72 -0.40 -11.99
C PRO A 237 39.76 0.15 -11.00
N LEU A 238 39.32 0.76 -9.90
CA LEU A 238 40.21 1.30 -8.86
C LEU A 238 40.99 0.18 -8.16
N ALA A 239 40.34 -0.94 -7.86
CA ALA A 239 41.00 -2.07 -7.21
C ALA A 239 42.00 -2.78 -8.15
N CYS A 240 41.64 -2.99 -9.41
CA CYS A 240 42.56 -3.54 -10.42
C CYS A 240 43.77 -2.61 -10.65
N TRP A 241 43.56 -1.29 -10.70
CA TRP A 241 44.65 -0.30 -10.77
C TRP A 241 45.55 -0.37 -9.54
N GLY A 242 44.97 -0.44 -8.34
CA GLY A 242 45.71 -0.58 -7.09
C GLY A 242 46.57 -1.83 -7.04
N LEU A 243 46.03 -3.01 -7.38
CA LEU A 243 46.80 -4.26 -7.44
C LEU A 243 47.92 -4.19 -8.49
N ALA A 244 47.66 -3.62 -9.67
CA ALA A 244 48.66 -3.48 -10.73
C ALA A 244 49.83 -2.54 -10.37
N VAL A 245 49.58 -1.51 -9.55
CA VAL A 245 50.62 -0.55 -9.12
C VAL A 245 51.35 -0.99 -7.85
N THR A 246 50.70 -1.74 -6.96
CA THR A 246 51.25 -2.08 -5.62
C THR A 246 51.95 -3.43 -5.53
N ARG A 247 51.58 -4.42 -6.36
CA ARG A 247 52.18 -5.76 -6.33
C ARG A 247 53.06 -5.99 -7.58
N PRO A 248 54.34 -6.39 -7.42
CA PRO A 248 55.09 -6.92 -8.55
C PRO A 248 54.43 -8.23 -9.01
N TRP A 249 54.08 -8.34 -10.29
CA TRP A 249 53.43 -9.51 -10.86
C TRP A 249 54.39 -10.72 -10.89
N ARG A 250 54.51 -11.42 -9.75
CA ARG A 250 54.84 -12.86 -9.79
C ARG A 250 53.72 -13.52 -10.60
N ARG A 251 54.07 -14.13 -11.73
CA ARG A 251 53.09 -14.86 -12.56
C ARG A 251 52.43 -15.92 -11.68
N LEU A 252 51.12 -15.79 -11.47
CA LEU A 252 50.31 -16.91 -11.02
C LEU A 252 50.53 -18.06 -12.01
N THR A 253 50.78 -19.28 -11.51
CA THR A 253 50.90 -20.43 -12.41
C THR A 253 49.55 -20.68 -13.06
N THR A 254 49.54 -21.19 -14.29
CA THR A 254 48.29 -21.49 -15.02
C THR A 254 47.35 -22.36 -14.18
N GLY A 255 47.91 -23.31 -13.42
CA GLY A 255 47.17 -24.12 -12.44
C GLY A 255 46.51 -23.32 -11.32
N THR A 256 47.17 -22.31 -10.74
CA THR A 256 46.52 -21.43 -9.73
C THR A 256 45.47 -20.48 -10.34
N GLN A 257 45.64 -20.05 -11.60
CA GLN A 257 44.61 -19.28 -12.30
C GLN A 257 43.37 -20.12 -12.61
N ILE A 258 43.57 -21.35 -13.11
CA ILE A 258 42.50 -22.33 -13.34
C ILE A 258 41.81 -22.69 -12.02
N ALA A 259 42.56 -22.99 -10.95
CA ALA A 259 41.98 -23.32 -9.66
C ALA A 259 41.13 -22.17 -9.07
N ALA A 260 41.58 -20.91 -9.20
CA ALA A 260 40.79 -19.76 -8.77
C ALA A 260 39.53 -19.55 -9.63
N GLY A 261 39.63 -19.72 -10.95
CA GLY A 261 38.49 -19.65 -11.86
C GLY A 261 37.46 -20.76 -11.63
N VAL A 262 37.92 -21.99 -11.40
CA VAL A 262 37.07 -23.15 -11.05
C VAL A 262 36.44 -22.95 -9.67
N ALA A 263 37.18 -22.49 -8.65
CA ALA A 263 36.62 -22.23 -7.33
C ALA A 263 35.54 -21.13 -7.38
N LEU A 264 35.79 -20.04 -8.12
CA LEU A 264 34.80 -18.98 -8.33
C LEU A 264 33.58 -19.49 -9.11
N GLY A 265 33.78 -20.26 -10.17
CA GLY A 265 32.70 -20.87 -10.96
C GLY A 265 31.85 -21.84 -10.14
N VAL A 266 32.48 -22.70 -9.33
CA VAL A 266 31.79 -23.62 -8.42
C VAL A 266 31.04 -22.85 -7.33
N LEU A 267 31.60 -21.78 -6.77
CA LEU A 267 30.92 -20.96 -5.75
C LEU A 267 29.71 -20.22 -6.34
N VAL A 268 29.85 -19.65 -7.54
CA VAL A 268 28.75 -19.03 -8.30
C VAL A 268 27.65 -20.06 -8.62
N VAL A 269 28.00 -21.22 -9.20
CA VAL A 269 27.04 -22.28 -9.53
C VAL A 269 26.37 -22.85 -8.27
N THR A 270 27.09 -23.00 -7.17
CA THR A 270 26.52 -23.46 -5.89
C THR A 270 25.55 -22.42 -5.35
N ALA A 271 25.88 -21.13 -5.38
CA ALA A 271 24.97 -20.05 -4.99
C ALA A 271 23.70 -20.02 -5.87
N LEU A 272 23.85 -20.17 -7.19
CA LEU A 272 22.73 -20.29 -8.15
C LEU A 272 21.80 -21.46 -7.81
N VAL A 273 22.35 -22.67 -7.66
CA VAL A 273 21.58 -23.89 -7.37
C VAL A 273 20.91 -23.82 -6.00
N VAL A 274 21.60 -23.27 -4.98
CA VAL A 274 21.04 -23.10 -3.63
C VAL A 274 19.95 -22.02 -3.60
N ALA A 275 20.11 -20.90 -4.33
CA ALA A 275 19.07 -19.87 -4.44
C ALA A 275 17.82 -20.41 -5.14
N GLN A 276 17.97 -21.08 -6.29
CA GLN A 276 16.85 -21.69 -7.02
C GLN A 276 16.12 -22.74 -6.18
N ARG A 277 16.84 -23.66 -5.52
CA ARG A 277 16.24 -24.71 -4.68
C ARG A 277 15.59 -24.21 -3.40
N ARG A 278 15.84 -22.95 -2.98
CA ARG A 278 15.17 -22.30 -1.84
C ARG A 278 13.99 -21.41 -2.23
N GLY A 279 13.89 -21.00 -3.49
CA GLY A 279 12.89 -20.02 -3.94
C GLY A 279 11.56 -20.61 -4.44
N ALA A 280 11.56 -21.79 -5.05
CA ALA A 280 10.35 -22.39 -5.62
C ALA A 280 9.52 -23.14 -4.56
N PRO A 281 8.19 -22.97 -4.50
CA PRO A 281 7.31 -23.86 -3.74
C PRO A 281 7.36 -25.30 -4.29
N ALA A 282 7.56 -26.28 -3.40
CA ALA A 282 7.51 -27.69 -3.74
C ALA A 282 6.07 -28.21 -3.54
N PRO A 283 5.41 -28.81 -4.57
CA PRO A 283 4.10 -29.44 -4.41
C PRO A 283 4.13 -30.56 -3.37
N VAL A 284 3.02 -30.73 -2.64
CA VAL A 284 2.87 -31.83 -1.67
C VAL A 284 2.61 -33.13 -2.44
N SER A 285 3.61 -34.01 -2.49
CA SER A 285 3.59 -35.22 -3.31
C SER A 285 2.47 -36.22 -3.00
N GLY A 286 1.87 -36.15 -1.81
CA GLY A 286 0.74 -37.00 -1.40
C GLY A 286 -0.55 -36.78 -2.21
N TRP A 287 -0.65 -35.70 -2.99
CA TRP A 287 -1.82 -35.45 -3.85
C TRP A 287 -1.88 -36.40 -5.05
N GLY A 288 -0.71 -36.81 -5.58
CA GLY A 288 -0.63 -37.57 -6.84
C GLY A 288 -1.36 -36.86 -7.97
N ASP A 289 -2.18 -37.60 -8.72
CA ASP A 289 -3.04 -37.07 -9.78
C ASP A 289 -4.39 -36.50 -9.27
N THR A 290 -4.64 -36.50 -7.96
CA THR A 290 -5.91 -36.05 -7.37
C THR A 290 -5.80 -34.59 -6.92
N SER A 291 -6.66 -33.71 -7.45
CA SER A 291 -6.73 -32.30 -7.00
C SER A 291 -7.44 -32.13 -5.65
N PRO A 292 -7.17 -31.04 -4.90
CA PRO A 292 -7.95 -30.69 -3.71
C PRO A 292 -9.42 -30.45 -4.06
N GLU A 293 -9.69 -29.84 -5.22
CA GLU A 293 -11.03 -29.64 -5.78
C GLU A 293 -11.80 -30.97 -5.92
N ALA A 294 -11.14 -32.04 -6.38
CA ALA A 294 -11.75 -33.37 -6.50
C ALA A 294 -11.97 -34.06 -5.14
N VAL A 295 -11.11 -33.83 -4.14
CA VAL A 295 -11.38 -34.28 -2.76
C VAL A 295 -12.55 -33.51 -2.18
N TRP A 296 -12.57 -32.18 -2.32
CA TRP A 296 -13.60 -31.31 -1.76
C TRP A 296 -14.97 -31.61 -2.35
N ALA A 297 -15.07 -31.83 -3.67
CA ALA A 297 -16.31 -32.24 -4.32
C ALA A 297 -16.89 -33.54 -3.73
N ARG A 298 -16.04 -34.55 -3.43
CA ARG A 298 -16.49 -35.80 -2.80
C ARG A 298 -16.82 -35.63 -1.31
N VAL A 299 -16.10 -34.77 -0.58
CA VAL A 299 -16.49 -34.36 0.79
C VAL A 299 -17.87 -33.70 0.78
N GLN A 300 -18.16 -32.83 -0.20
CA GLN A 300 -19.48 -32.22 -0.36
C GLN A 300 -20.58 -33.23 -0.73
N GLU A 301 -20.31 -34.16 -1.64
CA GLU A 301 -21.26 -35.21 -2.04
C GLU A 301 -21.57 -36.18 -0.89
N ALA A 302 -20.58 -36.49 -0.06
CA ALA A 302 -20.72 -37.33 1.12
C ALA A 302 -21.42 -36.64 2.30
N LEU A 303 -21.52 -35.30 2.31
CA LEU A 303 -22.15 -34.54 3.40
C LEU A 303 -23.68 -34.47 3.22
N PRO A 304 -24.48 -35.00 4.15
CA PRO A 304 -25.93 -34.83 4.12
C PRO A 304 -26.33 -33.35 4.10
N SER A 305 -27.32 -33.02 3.27
CA SER A 305 -27.79 -31.66 2.97
C SER A 305 -27.94 -30.79 4.24
N PRO A 306 -27.58 -29.50 4.17
CA PRO A 306 -27.54 -28.64 5.35
C PRO A 306 -28.90 -28.61 6.06
N PRO A 307 -28.93 -28.68 7.40
CA PRO A 307 -30.19 -28.63 8.14
C PRO A 307 -30.88 -27.28 7.85
N PRO A 308 -32.20 -27.26 7.60
CA PRO A 308 -32.90 -26.02 7.29
C PRO A 308 -32.70 -25.01 8.43
N PRO A 309 -32.53 -23.71 8.12
CA PRO A 309 -32.25 -22.69 9.12
C PRO A 309 -33.33 -22.73 10.20
N ALA A 310 -32.90 -22.90 11.46
CA ALA A 310 -33.78 -23.24 12.57
C ALA A 310 -35.01 -22.32 12.61
N ALA A 311 -36.20 -22.92 12.47
CA ALA A 311 -37.45 -22.18 12.52
C ALA A 311 -37.53 -21.41 13.84
N ASP A 312 -37.72 -20.08 13.78
CA ASP A 312 -37.88 -19.24 14.96
C ASP A 312 -39.15 -19.70 15.69
N ASP A 313 -38.97 -20.41 16.81
CA ASP A 313 -39.96 -21.24 17.50
C ASP A 313 -41.28 -20.48 17.71
N GLY A 314 -42.18 -20.66 16.74
CA GLY A 314 -43.43 -19.95 16.60
C GLY A 314 -44.48 -20.45 17.58
N LYS A 315 -44.17 -20.42 18.88
CA LYS A 315 -45.10 -20.72 19.98
C LYS A 315 -46.23 -19.71 19.97
N ALA A 316 -47.22 -20.00 19.14
CA ALA A 316 -48.41 -19.20 18.90
C ALA A 316 -49.10 -18.95 20.24
N LYS A 317 -49.05 -17.72 20.73
CA LYS A 317 -49.77 -17.35 21.95
C LYS A 317 -51.27 -17.45 21.65
N PRO A 318 -52.07 -18.11 22.51
CA PRO A 318 -53.49 -18.28 22.28
C PRO A 318 -54.18 -16.92 22.11
N ALA A 319 -55.20 -16.89 21.24
CA ALA A 319 -55.86 -15.66 20.83
C ALA A 319 -56.49 -14.93 22.02
N ARG A 320 -55.86 -13.83 22.45
CA ARG A 320 -56.46 -12.91 23.43
C ARG A 320 -57.44 -11.99 22.72
N THR A 321 -58.71 -12.11 23.08
CA THR A 321 -59.84 -11.30 22.61
C THR A 321 -59.56 -9.80 22.71
N ALA A 322 -60.11 -9.04 21.76
CA ALA A 322 -59.82 -7.62 21.60
C ALA A 322 -60.29 -6.76 22.80
N LYS A 323 -59.35 -6.16 23.53
CA LYS A 323 -59.58 -4.95 24.35
C LYS A 323 -58.45 -3.94 24.17
N GLN A 324 -58.72 -3.01 23.23
CA GLN A 324 -58.26 -1.63 23.15
C GLN A 324 -57.29 -1.16 24.26
N LYS A 325 -56.00 -1.02 23.92
CA LYS A 325 -55.09 -0.04 24.56
C LYS A 325 -54.16 0.59 23.53
N THR A 326 -54.19 1.91 23.46
CA THR A 326 -53.27 2.74 22.70
C THR A 326 -51.85 2.65 23.28
N ARG A 327 -50.90 2.13 22.50
CA ARG A 327 -49.46 2.34 22.72
C ARG A 327 -48.81 2.78 21.41
N THR A 328 -47.88 3.72 21.51
CA THR A 328 -47.33 4.49 20.39
C THR A 328 -46.54 3.64 19.38
N LYS A 329 -46.66 4.01 18.10
CA LYS A 329 -45.99 3.36 16.95
C LYS A 329 -44.47 3.22 17.15
N ALA A 330 -43.85 4.21 17.82
CA ALA A 330 -42.43 4.27 18.19
C ALA A 330 -41.95 3.10 19.07
N ALA A 331 -42.79 2.56 19.95
CA ALA A 331 -42.43 1.43 20.82
C ALA A 331 -42.39 0.08 20.08
N ARG A 332 -42.99 0.00 18.89
CA ARG A 332 -42.98 -1.20 18.04
C ARG A 332 -41.85 -1.17 17.01
N THR A 333 -41.45 0.01 16.54
CA THR A 333 -40.29 0.18 15.65
C THR A 333 -38.98 -0.04 16.40
N THR A 334 -38.80 0.55 17.59
CA THR A 334 -37.61 0.32 18.44
C THR A 334 -37.43 -1.16 18.78
N LYS A 335 -38.48 -1.83 19.28
CA LYS A 335 -38.39 -3.26 19.65
C LYS A 335 -38.23 -4.22 18.46
N ALA A 336 -38.55 -3.78 17.25
CA ALA A 336 -38.22 -4.51 16.02
C ALA A 336 -36.76 -4.25 15.58
N LYS A 337 -36.30 -2.99 15.66
CA LYS A 337 -34.90 -2.62 15.42
C LYS A 337 -33.95 -3.40 16.31
N THR A 338 -34.19 -3.40 17.63
CA THR A 338 -33.37 -4.17 18.58
C THR A 338 -33.37 -5.66 18.30
N ARG A 339 -34.44 -6.22 17.73
CA ARG A 339 -34.50 -7.65 17.36
C ARG A 339 -33.77 -7.96 16.04
N ALA A 340 -33.67 -7.00 15.12
CA ALA A 340 -32.84 -7.09 13.93
C ALA A 340 -31.36 -6.88 14.26
N GLU A 341 -31.05 -5.89 15.10
CA GLU A 341 -29.71 -5.60 15.62
C GLU A 341 -29.18 -6.77 16.48
N GLN A 342 -30.02 -7.38 17.32
CA GLN A 342 -29.71 -8.63 18.04
C GLN A 342 -29.62 -9.87 17.12
N ARG A 343 -30.22 -9.86 15.93
CA ARG A 343 -30.03 -10.93 14.92
C ARG A 343 -28.75 -10.72 14.11
N ALA A 344 -28.37 -9.47 13.83
CA ALA A 344 -27.09 -9.12 13.21
C ALA A 344 -25.92 -9.49 14.15
N ALA A 345 -25.97 -9.03 15.41
CA ALA A 345 -25.03 -9.40 16.48
C ALA A 345 -25.07 -10.89 16.91
N ARG A 346 -25.78 -11.74 16.17
CA ARG A 346 -25.84 -13.20 16.33
C ARG A 346 -25.37 -13.99 15.11
N ARG A 347 -24.90 -13.34 14.03
CA ARG A 347 -24.11 -14.04 12.99
C ARG A 347 -22.69 -14.22 13.52
N ALA A 348 -22.43 -15.36 14.15
CA ALA A 348 -21.07 -15.74 14.51
C ALA A 348 -20.18 -15.86 13.24
N HIS A 349 -18.88 -15.64 13.43
CA HIS A 349 -17.90 -15.40 12.37
C HIS A 349 -16.65 -16.21 12.64
N LEU A 350 -15.99 -16.64 11.56
CA LEU A 350 -14.85 -17.57 11.61
C LEU A 350 -13.52 -16.90 11.97
N LEU A 351 -13.52 -15.72 12.57
CA LEU A 351 -12.29 -15.03 12.96
C LEU A 351 -11.60 -15.78 14.11
N ARG A 352 -10.44 -16.36 13.82
CA ARG A 352 -9.50 -16.88 14.81
C ARG A 352 -8.12 -16.28 14.55
N THR A 353 -7.57 -15.64 15.58
CA THR A 353 -6.23 -15.03 15.56
C THR A 353 -5.14 -16.08 15.79
N ASP A 354 -5.43 -17.09 16.60
CA ASP A 354 -4.45 -18.06 17.06
C ASP A 354 -4.07 -19.05 15.95
N PRO A 355 -2.82 -19.53 15.91
CA PRO A 355 -2.41 -20.61 15.02
C PRO A 355 -3.29 -21.85 15.15
N THR A 356 -3.57 -22.50 14.03
CA THR A 356 -4.21 -23.81 13.99
C THR A 356 -3.19 -24.88 14.37
N PRO A 357 -3.43 -25.69 15.42
CA PRO A 357 -2.50 -26.74 15.84
C PRO A 357 -2.64 -28.00 14.96
N CYS A 358 -1.50 -28.51 14.49
CA CYS A 358 -1.31 -29.79 13.84
C CYS A 358 -0.80 -30.87 14.81
N ALA A 359 -0.94 -32.14 14.42
CA ALA A 359 -0.38 -33.27 15.16
C ALA A 359 1.11 -33.46 14.83
N GLU A 360 1.48 -33.22 13.57
CA GLU A 360 2.85 -33.26 13.07
C GLU A 360 3.18 -31.97 12.28
N PRO A 361 4.45 -31.51 12.25
CA PRO A 361 4.86 -30.37 11.42
C PRO A 361 4.57 -30.59 9.93
N VAL A 362 4.22 -29.52 9.20
CA VAL A 362 3.79 -29.57 7.78
C VAL A 362 4.98 -29.72 6.80
N THR A 363 5.97 -30.50 7.19
CA THR A 363 7.20 -30.81 6.45
C THR A 363 7.20 -32.21 5.82
N GLY A 364 6.44 -33.15 6.39
CA GLY A 364 6.32 -34.54 5.91
C GLY A 364 5.47 -34.70 4.63
N PRO A 365 5.44 -35.89 3.99
CA PRO A 365 4.71 -36.12 2.73
C PRO A 365 3.18 -36.13 2.89
N GLN A 366 2.65 -36.08 4.11
CA GLN A 366 1.23 -36.10 4.42
C GLN A 366 0.49 -34.89 3.79
N LEU A 367 -0.73 -35.14 3.34
CA LEU A 367 -1.70 -34.11 3.04
C LEU A 367 -2.12 -33.39 4.32
N THR A 368 -2.35 -32.08 4.22
CA THR A 368 -2.79 -31.25 5.34
C THR A 368 -3.91 -30.32 4.89
N ALA A 369 -4.98 -30.24 5.66
CA ALA A 369 -6.04 -29.25 5.52
C ALA A 369 -6.26 -28.52 6.86
N LEU A 370 -6.21 -27.19 6.86
CA LEU A 370 -6.57 -26.38 8.02
C LEU A 370 -8.06 -26.08 7.96
N VAL A 371 -8.83 -26.56 8.93
CA VAL A 371 -10.30 -26.42 8.97
C VAL A 371 -10.68 -25.48 10.11
N THR A 372 -11.42 -24.41 9.82
CA THR A 372 -11.97 -23.49 10.83
C THR A 372 -13.48 -23.41 10.69
N TRP A 373 -14.22 -23.65 11.78
CA TRP A 373 -15.68 -23.73 11.77
C TRP A 373 -16.32 -23.07 13.01
N LEU A 374 -17.64 -22.90 12.99
CA LEU A 374 -18.41 -22.53 14.17
C LEU A 374 -18.85 -23.78 14.92
N ASP A 375 -18.47 -23.91 16.19
CA ASP A 375 -18.83 -25.06 17.03
C ASP A 375 -20.30 -25.03 17.50
N GLY A 376 -20.66 -25.98 18.38
CA GLY A 376 -21.97 -26.01 19.06
C GLY A 376 -22.29 -24.81 19.97
N ARG A 377 -21.30 -24.02 20.40
CA ARG A 377 -21.47 -22.74 21.11
C ARG A 377 -21.52 -21.53 20.19
N GLN A 378 -21.18 -21.71 18.91
CA GLN A 378 -20.94 -20.67 17.91
C GLN A 378 -19.64 -19.86 18.14
N GLU A 379 -18.64 -20.53 18.71
CA GLU A 379 -17.26 -20.07 18.89
C GLU A 379 -16.37 -20.59 17.72
N PRO A 380 -15.44 -19.77 17.18
CA PRO A 380 -14.59 -20.15 16.04
C PRO A 380 -13.49 -21.14 16.46
N THR A 381 -13.70 -22.41 16.10
CA THR A 381 -12.79 -23.51 16.40
C THR A 381 -11.99 -23.89 15.16
N SER A 382 -10.70 -24.18 15.31
CA SER A 382 -9.82 -24.60 14.22
C SER A 382 -9.09 -25.90 14.53
N ARG A 383 -8.90 -26.73 13.50
CA ARG A 383 -8.21 -28.02 13.58
C ARG A 383 -7.47 -28.30 12.28
N CYS A 384 -6.22 -28.73 12.41
CA CYS A 384 -5.46 -29.30 11.31
C CYS A 384 -5.86 -30.77 11.11
N VAL A 385 -6.18 -31.15 9.88
CA VAL A 385 -6.51 -32.51 9.48
C VAL A 385 -5.38 -33.02 8.58
N GLN A 386 -4.71 -34.08 9.02
CA GLN A 386 -3.52 -34.62 8.34
C GLN A 386 -3.76 -36.08 7.96
N ALA A 387 -3.32 -36.48 6.76
CA ALA A 387 -3.59 -37.81 6.19
C ALA A 387 -2.51 -38.24 5.19
N PRO A 388 -2.28 -39.56 5.01
CA PRO A 388 -1.26 -40.06 4.07
C PRO A 388 -1.67 -39.97 2.59
N ASP A 389 -2.98 -39.99 2.29
CA ASP A 389 -3.53 -40.08 0.93
C ASP A 389 -4.86 -39.32 0.79
N PRO A 390 -5.29 -38.97 -0.44
CA PRO A 390 -6.52 -38.19 -0.65
C PRO A 390 -7.80 -38.87 -0.14
N PRO A 391 -8.03 -40.18 -0.35
CA PRO A 391 -9.17 -40.89 0.26
C PRO A 391 -9.18 -40.88 1.81
N ALA A 392 -8.02 -40.90 2.46
CA ALA A 392 -7.91 -40.79 3.92
C ALA A 392 -8.22 -39.37 4.40
N LEU A 393 -7.76 -38.35 3.68
CA LEU A 393 -8.09 -36.95 3.97
C LEU A 393 -9.61 -36.71 3.84
N GLU A 394 -10.20 -37.22 2.77
CA GLU A 394 -11.64 -37.17 2.49
C GLU A 394 -12.46 -37.77 3.65
N ARG A 395 -12.15 -39.00 4.08
CA ARG A 395 -12.82 -39.64 5.22
C ARG A 395 -12.67 -38.85 6.52
N ALA A 396 -11.50 -38.25 6.76
CA ALA A 396 -11.24 -37.46 7.95
C ALA A 396 -12.00 -36.11 7.95
N LEU A 397 -12.09 -35.44 6.79
CA LEU A 397 -12.86 -34.21 6.61
C LEU A 397 -14.36 -34.46 6.72
N VAL A 398 -14.88 -35.53 6.10
CA VAL A 398 -16.28 -35.95 6.26
C VAL A 398 -16.57 -36.23 7.73
N ALA A 399 -15.76 -37.04 8.43
CA ALA A 399 -15.98 -37.34 9.85
C ALA A 399 -15.97 -36.08 10.75
N LEU A 400 -15.10 -35.10 10.47
CA LEU A 400 -15.05 -33.82 11.19
C LEU A 400 -16.34 -32.99 10.95
N LEU A 401 -16.67 -32.74 9.68
CA LEU A 401 -17.83 -31.93 9.29
C LEU A 401 -19.17 -32.64 9.56
N GLU A 402 -19.15 -33.97 9.70
CA GLU A 402 -20.31 -34.75 10.11
C GLU A 402 -20.61 -34.61 11.61
N THR A 403 -19.57 -34.76 12.45
CA THR A 403 -19.64 -34.63 13.90
C THR A 403 -20.04 -33.20 14.29
N GLU A 404 -19.39 -32.22 13.67
CA GLU A 404 -19.60 -30.80 13.92
C GLU A 404 -20.78 -30.29 13.11
N ARG A 405 -22.00 -30.57 13.57
CA ARG A 405 -23.27 -30.22 12.88
C ARG A 405 -23.37 -28.76 12.42
N HIS A 406 -22.68 -27.84 13.08
CA HIS A 406 -22.63 -26.42 12.75
C HIS A 406 -21.58 -26.06 11.68
N ALA A 407 -20.52 -26.87 11.51
CA ALA A 407 -19.51 -26.69 10.46
C ALA A 407 -20.10 -26.82 9.05
N ARG A 408 -21.11 -27.69 8.87
CA ARG A 408 -21.88 -27.84 7.62
C ARG A 408 -22.58 -26.56 7.17
N ALA A 409 -22.83 -25.62 8.09
CA ALA A 409 -23.46 -24.33 7.80
C ALA A 409 -22.43 -23.20 7.66
N ARG A 410 -21.31 -23.25 8.40
CA ARG A 410 -20.21 -22.29 8.24
C ARG A 410 -18.85 -22.87 8.60
N ALA A 411 -17.97 -22.97 7.61
CA ALA A 411 -16.58 -23.36 7.74
C ALA A 411 -15.69 -22.73 6.65
N VAL A 412 -14.38 -22.74 6.86
CA VAL A 412 -13.36 -22.54 5.84
C VAL A 412 -12.35 -23.69 5.92
N VAL A 413 -11.92 -24.18 4.76
CA VAL A 413 -10.99 -25.29 4.60
C VAL A 413 -9.86 -24.84 3.68
N ASP A 414 -8.65 -24.75 4.23
CA ASP A 414 -7.42 -24.40 3.50
C ASP A 414 -6.59 -25.67 3.26
N PHE A 415 -6.65 -26.21 2.05
CA PHE A 415 -5.86 -27.38 1.65
C PHE A 415 -4.44 -26.97 1.28
N VAL A 416 -3.42 -27.54 1.94
CA VAL A 416 -2.01 -27.27 1.63
C VAL A 416 -1.61 -28.00 0.34
N VAL A 417 -1.30 -27.24 -0.72
CA VAL A 417 -0.95 -27.78 -2.05
C VAL A 417 0.54 -27.73 -2.34
N ALA A 418 1.25 -26.72 -1.83
CA ALA A 418 2.69 -26.61 -1.94
C ALA A 418 3.29 -25.99 -0.67
N ARG A 419 4.60 -26.18 -0.47
CA ARG A 419 5.33 -25.64 0.68
C ARG A 419 6.72 -25.15 0.30
N ARG A 420 7.26 -24.24 1.11
CA ARG A 420 8.62 -23.70 0.97
C ARG A 420 9.18 -23.41 2.35
N GLN A 421 10.35 -23.96 2.67
CA GLN A 421 11.06 -23.59 3.89
C GLN A 421 11.52 -22.13 3.77
N LEU A 422 11.17 -21.29 4.74
CA LEU A 422 11.70 -19.95 4.84
C LEU A 422 13.09 -20.02 5.47
N ALA A 423 14.07 -19.45 4.77
CA ALA A 423 15.45 -19.39 5.24
C ALA A 423 15.89 -17.92 5.17
N PRO A 424 16.34 -17.31 6.28
CA PRO A 424 16.68 -15.90 6.31
C PRO A 424 17.87 -15.58 5.39
N LEU A 425 17.74 -14.48 4.65
CA LEU A 425 18.73 -13.93 3.73
C LEU A 425 19.05 -12.48 4.08
N HIS A 426 18.02 -11.65 4.26
CA HIS A 426 18.10 -10.24 4.64
C HIS A 426 16.69 -9.73 4.99
N PRO A 427 16.47 -8.95 6.07
CA PRO A 427 15.13 -8.61 6.58
C PRO A 427 14.10 -8.22 5.50
N TRP A 428 14.43 -7.32 4.58
CA TRP A 428 13.53 -6.88 3.51
C TRP A 428 13.23 -7.92 2.43
N ILE A 429 14.17 -8.83 2.16
CA ILE A 429 13.97 -9.96 1.24
C ILE A 429 13.10 -11.01 1.95
N ASP A 430 13.36 -11.22 3.24
CA ASP A 430 12.64 -12.17 4.09
C ASP A 430 11.17 -11.73 4.28
N ALA A 431 10.92 -10.42 4.38
CA ALA A 431 9.58 -9.82 4.41
C ALA A 431 8.78 -10.00 3.11
N LEU A 432 9.46 -10.00 1.95
CA LEU A 432 8.90 -10.37 0.65
C LEU A 432 8.84 -11.89 0.42
N GLY A 433 9.35 -12.67 1.39
CA GLY A 433 9.46 -14.13 1.35
C GLY A 433 8.16 -14.88 1.61
N VAL A 434 7.04 -14.20 1.92
CA VAL A 434 5.70 -14.79 2.10
C VAL A 434 4.73 -14.13 1.11
N ARG A 435 4.21 -14.88 0.13
CA ARG A 435 3.41 -14.30 -0.97
C ARG A 435 2.07 -13.74 -0.46
N PRO A 436 1.79 -12.43 -0.65
CA PRO A 436 0.64 -11.78 -0.03
C PRO A 436 -0.72 -12.42 -0.35
N ALA A 437 -1.47 -12.72 0.71
CA ALA A 437 -2.75 -13.43 0.72
C ALA A 437 -2.76 -14.81 0.01
N ARG A 438 -1.59 -15.39 -0.33
CA ARG A 438 -1.46 -16.70 -1.03
C ARG A 438 -0.68 -17.73 -0.23
N ASP A 439 0.37 -17.29 0.47
CA ASP A 439 1.08 -18.13 1.43
C ASP A 439 0.50 -17.91 2.84
N GLY A 440 0.24 -19.01 3.56
CA GLY A 440 0.21 -19.06 5.01
C GLY A 440 1.61 -19.39 5.55
N VAL A 441 1.78 -19.45 6.88
CA VAL A 441 3.05 -19.85 7.50
C VAL A 441 2.81 -20.79 8.68
N CYS A 442 3.66 -21.81 8.80
CA CYS A 442 3.75 -22.68 9.96
C CYS A 442 5.11 -22.52 10.67
N ALA A 443 5.11 -22.60 12.00
CA ALA A 443 6.28 -22.84 12.85
C ALA A 443 6.00 -24.09 13.70
N ALA A 444 6.91 -25.07 13.68
CA ALA A 444 6.70 -26.41 14.22
C ALA A 444 5.31 -26.98 13.83
N ALA A 445 4.40 -27.13 14.79
CA ALA A 445 3.04 -27.63 14.61
C ALA A 445 1.94 -26.53 14.59
N GLY A 446 2.28 -25.25 14.76
CA GLY A 446 1.33 -24.13 14.70
C GLY A 446 1.31 -23.50 13.30
N CYS A 447 0.13 -23.43 12.67
CA CYS A 447 -0.03 -22.87 11.31
C CYS A 447 -1.05 -21.73 11.24
N LEU A 448 -0.69 -20.63 10.60
CA LEU A 448 -1.60 -19.55 10.19
C LEU A 448 -1.91 -19.68 8.70
N ALA A 449 -3.19 -19.81 8.36
CA ALA A 449 -3.67 -19.80 6.97
C ALA A 449 -3.49 -18.41 6.32
N PRO A 450 -3.44 -18.28 4.97
CA PRO A 450 -3.20 -16.99 4.33
C PRO A 450 -4.22 -15.91 4.72
N TRP A 451 -5.47 -16.31 4.95
CA TRP A 451 -6.52 -15.38 5.40
C TRP A 451 -6.34 -14.91 6.85
N GLN A 452 -5.73 -15.72 7.73
CA GLN A 452 -5.40 -15.29 9.10
C GLN A 452 -4.31 -14.22 9.07
N LEU A 453 -3.31 -14.37 8.19
CA LEU A 453 -2.26 -13.35 7.99
C LEU A 453 -2.83 -12.02 7.48
N VAL A 454 -3.84 -12.06 6.58
CA VAL A 454 -4.59 -10.84 6.17
C VAL A 454 -5.42 -10.27 7.33
N ALA A 455 -6.11 -11.12 8.10
CA ALA A 455 -6.94 -10.69 9.23
C ALA A 455 -6.14 -10.07 10.39
N LEU A 456 -4.84 -10.35 10.46
CA LEU A 456 -3.88 -9.80 11.43
C LEU A 456 -3.09 -8.59 10.89
N ASP A 457 -3.39 -8.11 9.66
CA ASP A 457 -2.63 -7.11 8.89
C ASP A 457 -1.11 -7.41 8.78
N LEU A 458 -0.74 -8.69 8.79
CA LEU A 458 0.67 -9.09 8.79
C LEU A 458 1.38 -8.84 7.46
N PHE A 459 0.64 -8.72 6.35
CA PHE A 459 1.20 -8.41 5.01
C PHE A 459 1.50 -6.93 4.78
N THR A 460 1.34 -6.07 5.80
CA THR A 460 1.79 -4.68 5.78
C THR A 460 2.65 -4.36 7.01
N SER A 461 3.27 -5.37 7.62
CA SER A 461 3.90 -5.23 8.94
C SER A 461 5.39 -4.87 8.91
N GLU A 462 6.09 -5.06 7.79
CA GLU A 462 7.44 -4.51 7.61
C GLU A 462 7.33 -3.05 7.10
N GLN A 463 8.05 -2.15 7.78
CA GLN A 463 8.13 -0.72 7.48
C GLN A 463 9.61 -0.32 7.32
N PRO A 464 10.20 -0.48 6.12
CA PRO A 464 11.63 -0.23 5.88
C PRO A 464 12.07 1.22 6.11
N LEU A 465 11.13 2.16 6.01
CA LEU A 465 11.35 3.60 6.17
C LEU A 465 10.43 4.13 7.29
N PRO A 466 10.84 4.13 8.57
CA PRO A 466 10.02 4.67 9.66
C PRO A 466 9.63 6.15 9.51
N ALA A 467 10.38 6.91 8.71
CA ALA A 467 10.06 8.30 8.36
C ALA A 467 9.00 8.42 7.24
N VAL A 468 8.56 7.31 6.65
CA VAL A 468 7.60 7.23 5.55
C VAL A 468 6.54 6.16 5.92
N PRO A 469 5.61 6.45 6.86
CA PRO A 469 4.78 5.40 7.49
C PRO A 469 3.89 4.59 6.52
N ASP A 470 3.51 5.19 5.39
CA ASP A 470 2.74 4.55 4.32
C ASP A 470 3.57 3.58 3.46
N PHE A 471 4.91 3.63 3.52
CA PHE A 471 5.77 2.65 2.84
C PHE A 471 5.89 1.36 3.67
N ARG A 472 4.78 0.61 3.64
CA ARG A 472 4.58 -0.66 4.34
C ARG A 472 4.27 -1.78 3.34
N PHE A 473 4.91 -2.93 3.49
CA PHE A 473 4.68 -4.11 2.63
C PHE A 473 5.19 -5.37 3.31
N GLY A 474 4.72 -6.55 2.87
CA GLY A 474 5.28 -7.83 3.32
C GLY A 474 5.17 -8.07 4.82
N VAL A 475 5.92 -9.06 5.31
CA VAL A 475 5.76 -9.60 6.67
C VAL A 475 7.00 -9.40 7.52
N ALA A 476 6.93 -8.51 8.53
CA ALA A 476 8.00 -8.34 9.49
C ALA A 476 8.23 -9.63 10.30
N PRO A 477 9.46 -10.18 10.36
CA PRO A 477 9.76 -11.39 11.13
C PRO A 477 9.38 -11.27 12.61
N GLU A 478 9.45 -10.08 13.20
CA GLU A 478 9.10 -9.81 14.60
C GLU A 478 7.58 -9.88 14.82
N ALA A 479 6.78 -9.49 13.82
CA ALA A 479 5.33 -9.60 13.88
C ALA A 479 4.86 -11.05 13.66
N LEU A 480 5.47 -11.76 12.70
CA LEU A 480 5.16 -13.15 12.39
C LEU A 480 5.51 -14.10 13.54
N ALA A 481 6.67 -13.94 14.18
CA ALA A 481 7.06 -14.73 15.36
C ALA A 481 6.03 -14.60 16.50
N ARG A 482 5.60 -13.37 16.80
CA ARG A 482 4.57 -13.10 17.82
C ARG A 482 3.21 -13.70 17.46
N ALA A 483 2.83 -13.69 16.17
CA ALA A 483 1.57 -14.26 15.71
C ALA A 483 1.55 -15.81 15.75
N LEU A 484 2.72 -16.45 15.63
CA LEU A 484 2.89 -17.90 15.70
C LEU A 484 3.12 -18.43 17.13
N ASP A 485 3.23 -17.55 18.14
CA ASP A 485 3.77 -17.83 19.49
C ASP A 485 5.14 -18.53 19.47
N ASP A 486 5.93 -18.25 18.43
CA ASP A 486 7.25 -18.85 18.21
C ASP A 486 8.38 -17.99 18.82
N ARG A 487 9.31 -18.68 19.49
CA ARG A 487 10.51 -18.09 20.10
C ARG A 487 11.74 -18.12 19.17
N ARG A 488 11.55 -18.47 17.90
CA ARG A 488 12.55 -18.57 16.81
C ARG A 488 13.53 -19.73 16.94
N GLU A 489 13.10 -20.82 17.56
CA GLU A 489 13.92 -22.04 17.69
C GLU A 489 13.71 -23.02 16.52
N GLU A 490 12.60 -22.90 15.78
CA GLU A 490 12.18 -23.83 14.72
C GLU A 490 12.08 -23.16 13.34
N PRO A 491 12.43 -23.85 12.23
CA PRO A 491 12.43 -23.25 10.90
C PRO A 491 11.02 -23.10 10.32
N TRP A 492 10.66 -21.88 9.93
CA TRP A 492 9.34 -21.59 9.36
C TRP A 492 9.13 -22.22 7.97
N VAL A 493 7.88 -22.56 7.68
CA VAL A 493 7.44 -23.11 6.40
C VAL A 493 6.30 -22.27 5.86
N ALA A 494 6.51 -21.61 4.71
CA ALA A 494 5.41 -21.02 3.96
C ALA A 494 4.59 -22.15 3.29
N ILE A 495 3.27 -22.08 3.43
CA ILE A 495 2.31 -23.04 2.88
C ILE A 495 1.39 -22.36 1.87
N GLU A 496 1.38 -22.83 0.62
CA GLU A 496 0.42 -22.39 -0.39
C GLU A 496 -0.86 -23.20 -0.22
N THR A 497 -2.01 -22.52 -0.14
CA THR A 497 -3.30 -23.19 0.10
C THR A 497 -4.33 -22.92 -0.99
N GLU A 498 -5.22 -23.91 -1.20
CA GLU A 498 -6.52 -23.67 -1.82
C GLU A 498 -7.58 -23.53 -0.74
N THR A 499 -8.23 -22.36 -0.71
CA THR A 499 -9.27 -22.03 0.28
C THR A 499 -10.66 -22.37 -0.27
N TYR A 500 -11.45 -23.12 0.48
CA TYR A 500 -12.86 -23.40 0.20
C TYR A 500 -13.71 -22.95 1.39
N VAL A 501 -14.73 -22.14 1.17
CA VAL A 501 -15.65 -21.66 2.22
C VAL A 501 -17.01 -22.32 2.09
N LEU A 502 -17.59 -22.72 3.22
CA LEU A 502 -19.02 -23.03 3.38
C LEU A 502 -19.72 -21.83 4.00
N VAL A 503 -20.73 -21.27 3.34
CA VAL A 503 -21.51 -20.13 3.84
C VAL A 503 -23.01 -20.39 3.66
N ASP A 504 -23.71 -20.53 4.79
CA ASP A 504 -25.14 -20.89 4.86
C ASP A 504 -25.45 -22.23 4.12
N GLY A 505 -24.44 -23.09 3.92
CA GLY A 505 -24.51 -24.39 3.25
C GLY A 505 -23.99 -24.43 1.80
N GLU A 506 -23.83 -23.27 1.17
CA GLU A 506 -23.25 -23.15 -0.18
C GLU A 506 -21.70 -23.17 -0.11
N ALA A 507 -21.05 -23.84 -1.07
CA ALA A 507 -19.59 -23.92 -1.15
C ALA A 507 -19.01 -22.99 -2.21
N GLU A 508 -17.92 -22.30 -1.90
CA GLU A 508 -17.20 -21.45 -2.86
C GLU A 508 -15.68 -21.53 -2.68
N ARG A 509 -14.95 -21.72 -3.78
CA ARG A 509 -13.48 -21.67 -3.82
C ARG A 509 -13.03 -20.22 -3.86
N LEU A 510 -12.07 -19.87 -3.00
CA LEU A 510 -11.45 -18.56 -2.94
C LEU A 510 -9.95 -18.64 -3.28
N THR A 511 -9.47 -17.61 -3.97
CA THR A 511 -8.05 -17.38 -4.26
C THR A 511 -7.72 -15.98 -3.75
N ARG A 512 -6.75 -15.85 -2.84
CA ARG A 512 -6.46 -14.59 -2.12
C ARG A 512 -7.70 -13.91 -1.54
N LEU A 513 -8.49 -14.67 -0.78
CA LEU A 513 -9.78 -14.25 -0.21
C LEU A 513 -10.87 -13.82 -1.22
N ARG A 514 -10.65 -13.88 -2.54
CA ARG A 514 -11.61 -13.46 -3.57
C ARG A 514 -12.06 -14.62 -4.45
N ARG A 515 -13.20 -14.45 -5.15
CA ARG A 515 -13.69 -15.43 -6.13
C ARG A 515 -12.73 -15.52 -7.31
N SER A 516 -12.57 -16.72 -7.88
CA SER A 516 -11.82 -16.91 -9.14
C SER A 516 -12.38 -16.03 -10.28
N PRO A 517 -11.55 -15.56 -11.23
CA PRO A 517 -11.99 -14.75 -12.35
C PRO A 517 -13.11 -15.39 -13.18
N ARG A 518 -14.00 -14.52 -13.70
CA ARG A 518 -15.09 -14.85 -14.63
C ARG A 518 -15.25 -13.66 -15.61
N PRO A 519 -15.76 -13.87 -16.84
CA PRO A 519 -16.07 -12.77 -17.76
C PRO A 519 -17.01 -11.73 -17.12
N LEU A 520 -16.80 -10.45 -17.43
CA LEU A 520 -17.50 -9.35 -16.76
C LEU A 520 -18.89 -9.11 -17.36
N ALA A 521 -19.96 -9.32 -16.60
CA ALA A 521 -21.30 -8.92 -17.02
C ALA A 521 -21.70 -7.55 -16.45
N ALA A 522 -22.46 -6.78 -17.22
CA ALA A 522 -23.08 -5.53 -16.78
C ALA A 522 -23.96 -5.69 -15.53
N ALA A 523 -24.48 -6.91 -15.28
CA ALA A 523 -25.24 -7.31 -14.11
C ALA A 523 -24.38 -7.51 -12.85
N ASP A 524 -23.07 -7.76 -12.99
CA ASP A 524 -22.11 -7.93 -11.88
C ASP A 524 -21.70 -6.56 -11.34
N ILE A 525 -21.35 -5.64 -12.24
CA ILE A 525 -21.12 -4.23 -11.91
C ILE A 525 -22.34 -3.67 -11.19
N ASP A 526 -23.55 -3.94 -11.69
CA ASP A 526 -24.81 -3.53 -11.08
C ASP A 526 -25.00 -4.05 -9.64
N ARG A 527 -24.53 -5.27 -9.31
CA ARG A 527 -24.51 -5.79 -7.93
C ARG A 527 -23.46 -5.07 -7.09
N ALA A 528 -22.26 -4.86 -7.62
CA ALA A 528 -21.16 -4.18 -6.94
C ALA A 528 -21.48 -2.72 -6.61
N LEU A 529 -22.06 -1.97 -7.56
CA LEU A 529 -22.57 -0.60 -7.37
C LEU A 529 -23.59 -0.53 -6.23
N ARG A 530 -24.61 -1.40 -6.26
CA ARG A 530 -25.64 -1.45 -5.20
C ARG A 530 -25.04 -1.86 -3.85
N ALA A 531 -23.97 -2.64 -3.81
CA ALA A 531 -23.30 -3.02 -2.56
C ALA A 531 -22.50 -1.84 -1.99
N ALA A 532 -21.68 -1.17 -2.80
CA ALA A 532 -20.89 0.00 -2.41
C ALA A 532 -21.76 1.20 -2.01
N GLU A 533 -22.84 1.49 -2.74
CA GLU A 533 -23.84 2.51 -2.36
C GLU A 533 -24.37 2.27 -0.93
N ARG A 534 -24.69 1.01 -0.59
CA ARG A 534 -25.17 0.65 0.75
C ARG A 534 -24.06 0.70 1.80
N HIS A 535 -22.83 0.32 1.46
CA HIS A 535 -21.68 0.45 2.37
C HIS A 535 -21.48 1.92 2.78
N ILE A 536 -21.38 2.84 1.82
CA ILE A 536 -21.18 4.27 2.09
C ILE A 536 -22.33 4.85 2.92
N VAL A 537 -23.59 4.52 2.59
CA VAL A 537 -24.78 5.00 3.31
C VAL A 537 -24.86 4.48 4.74
N GLU A 538 -24.43 3.24 5.01
CA GLU A 538 -24.40 2.65 6.35
C GLU A 538 -23.15 3.06 7.15
N ALA A 539 -22.09 3.54 6.49
CA ALA A 539 -20.89 4.10 7.12
C ALA A 539 -21.03 5.58 7.58
N GLN A 540 -22.20 6.21 7.40
CA GLN A 540 -22.41 7.61 7.79
C GLN A 540 -23.00 7.75 9.21
N GLY A 541 -22.32 8.55 10.03
CA GLY A 541 -22.76 8.97 11.36
C GLY A 541 -24.00 9.88 11.35
N GLY A 542 -24.59 10.07 12.53
CA GLY A 542 -25.80 10.88 12.70
C GLY A 542 -25.61 12.39 12.45
N ASP A 543 -24.37 12.86 12.53
CA ASP A 543 -23.91 14.23 12.27
C ASP A 543 -23.72 14.55 10.78
N GLY A 544 -23.71 13.52 9.92
CA GLY A 544 -23.41 13.59 8.49
C GLY A 544 -21.98 13.17 8.11
N ARG A 545 -21.10 12.87 9.08
CA ARG A 545 -19.72 12.47 8.79
C ARG A 545 -19.68 11.02 8.33
N PHE A 546 -18.86 10.70 7.32
CA PHE A 546 -18.56 9.31 7.02
C PHE A 546 -17.42 8.80 7.92
N ARG A 547 -17.54 7.56 8.41
CA ARG A 547 -16.43 6.86 9.05
C ARG A 547 -15.25 6.79 8.08
N TYR A 548 -14.04 7.10 8.54
CA TYR A 548 -12.87 7.12 7.66
C TYR A 548 -12.37 5.69 7.38
N GLY A 549 -12.16 4.88 8.43
CA GLY A 549 -11.60 3.53 8.34
C GLY A 549 -12.47 2.45 8.99
N LEU A 550 -12.37 1.21 8.49
CA LEU A 550 -12.95 0.00 9.08
C LEU A 550 -11.98 -1.17 8.93
N ASP A 551 -11.69 -1.84 10.03
CA ASP A 551 -11.19 -3.22 10.04
C ASP A 551 -12.39 -4.17 9.86
N PRO A 552 -12.46 -4.94 8.75
CA PRO A 552 -13.60 -5.83 8.48
C PRO A 552 -13.66 -7.06 9.39
N PHE A 553 -12.55 -7.48 10.00
CA PHE A 553 -12.45 -8.68 10.83
C PHE A 553 -12.81 -8.37 12.28
N THR A 554 -12.15 -7.40 12.91
CA THR A 554 -12.49 -7.03 14.31
C THR A 554 -13.75 -6.17 14.40
N GLY A 555 -14.04 -5.39 13.36
CA GLY A 555 -15.09 -4.37 13.35
C GLY A 555 -14.66 -3.06 14.03
N LYS A 556 -13.35 -2.86 14.24
CA LYS A 556 -12.78 -1.59 14.74
C LYS A 556 -13.01 -0.49 13.71
N GLU A 557 -13.54 0.64 14.17
CA GLU A 557 -13.81 1.83 13.36
C GLU A 557 -12.75 2.90 13.58
N ASP A 558 -12.39 3.64 12.53
CA ASP A 558 -11.70 4.92 12.66
C ASP A 558 -12.65 6.10 12.38
N TRP A 559 -12.78 6.94 13.41
CA TRP A 559 -13.56 8.16 13.46
C TRP A 559 -12.72 9.38 13.90
N ALA A 560 -11.38 9.27 13.94
CA ALA A 560 -10.51 10.33 14.46
C ALA A 560 -10.42 11.51 13.47
N SER A 561 -10.07 11.24 12.21
CA SER A 561 -9.89 12.27 11.18
C SER A 561 -11.21 12.61 10.48
N LEU A 562 -11.57 13.89 10.46
CA LEU A 562 -12.47 14.46 9.46
C LEU A 562 -11.59 15.07 8.37
N ASN A 563 -11.73 14.65 7.12
CA ASN A 563 -11.01 15.21 5.99
C ASN A 563 -12.04 15.73 4.96
N LEU A 564 -12.05 17.04 4.71
CA LEU A 564 -13.06 17.69 3.86
C LEU A 564 -13.04 17.18 2.41
N PRO A 565 -11.86 16.97 1.75
CA PRO A 565 -11.78 16.31 0.44
C PRO A 565 -12.42 14.91 0.41
N ARG A 566 -12.03 13.99 1.31
CA ARG A 566 -12.57 12.61 1.34
C ARG A 566 -14.08 12.59 1.63
N GLN A 567 -14.54 13.45 2.55
CA GLN A 567 -15.96 13.65 2.84
C GLN A 567 -16.72 14.16 1.59
N ALA A 568 -16.14 15.08 0.82
CA ALA A 568 -16.75 15.61 -0.41
C ALA A 568 -16.69 14.65 -1.60
N GLY A 569 -15.60 13.93 -1.83
CA GLY A 569 -15.53 12.87 -2.85
C GLY A 569 -16.58 11.79 -2.61
N THR A 570 -16.69 11.32 -1.36
CA THR A 570 -17.76 10.39 -0.92
C THR A 570 -19.17 10.96 -1.15
N THR A 571 -19.33 12.28 -1.15
CA THR A 571 -20.62 12.96 -1.41
C THR A 571 -20.91 13.07 -2.91
N LEU A 572 -19.90 13.44 -3.70
CA LEU A 572 -19.96 13.57 -5.15
C LEU A 572 -20.46 12.27 -5.79
N VAL A 573 -19.83 11.14 -5.46
CA VAL A 573 -20.19 9.83 -6.03
C VAL A 573 -21.61 9.39 -5.67
N LEU A 574 -22.13 9.78 -4.49
CA LEU A 574 -23.54 9.55 -4.11
C LEU A 574 -24.52 10.38 -4.95
N CYS A 575 -24.13 11.56 -5.45
CA CYS A 575 -24.96 12.38 -6.33
C CYS A 575 -24.82 11.99 -7.82
N GLU A 576 -23.64 11.53 -8.26
CA GLU A 576 -23.45 11.04 -9.64
C GLU A 576 -24.11 9.68 -9.89
N LEU A 577 -24.15 8.80 -8.88
CA LEU A 577 -24.47 7.38 -9.03
C LEU A 577 -25.47 6.82 -8.00
N GLY A 578 -25.74 7.51 -6.89
CA GLY A 578 -26.58 7.01 -5.79
C GLY A 578 -28.08 7.05 -6.11
N ARG A 579 -28.64 5.89 -6.49
CA ARG A 579 -30.05 5.81 -6.96
C ARG A 579 -31.08 5.80 -5.82
N SER A 580 -30.69 5.40 -4.61
CA SER A 580 -31.63 5.21 -3.50
C SER A 580 -32.03 6.50 -2.77
N LYS A 581 -33.23 6.52 -2.18
CA LYS A 581 -33.68 7.59 -1.26
C LYS A 581 -32.81 7.69 0.00
N ALA A 582 -31.90 6.74 0.26
CA ALA A 582 -30.99 6.79 1.40
C ALA A 582 -29.72 7.56 1.05
N SER A 583 -29.13 7.30 -0.12
CA SER A 583 -27.99 8.05 -0.69
C SER A 583 -28.27 9.54 -0.79
N ARG A 584 -29.43 9.91 -1.35
CA ARG A 584 -29.88 11.31 -1.41
C ARG A 584 -29.90 12.02 -0.04
N ARG A 585 -30.31 11.32 1.02
CA ARG A 585 -30.26 11.86 2.39
C ARG A 585 -28.85 11.87 2.98
N ALA A 586 -28.00 10.90 2.61
CA ALA A 586 -26.63 10.84 3.08
C ALA A 586 -25.78 11.95 2.46
N ALA A 587 -25.90 12.16 1.14
CA ALA A 587 -25.32 13.30 0.44
C ALA A 587 -25.74 14.63 1.08
N ARG A 588 -27.06 14.84 1.28
CA ARG A 588 -27.53 16.07 1.95
C ARG A 588 -26.92 16.31 3.33
N ARG A 589 -26.91 15.29 4.20
CA ARG A 589 -26.29 15.41 5.55
C ARG A 589 -24.80 15.73 5.48
N SER A 590 -24.11 15.25 4.44
CA SER A 590 -22.70 15.55 4.21
C SER A 590 -22.50 17.00 3.74
N LEU A 591 -23.32 17.50 2.82
CA LEU A 591 -23.27 18.91 2.39
C LEU A 591 -23.64 19.86 3.54
N ASP A 592 -24.67 19.50 4.32
CA ASP A 592 -25.03 20.14 5.60
C ASP A 592 -23.91 20.05 6.65
N LEU A 593 -22.90 19.18 6.49
CA LEU A 593 -21.70 19.12 7.32
C LEU A 593 -20.57 19.99 6.75
N LEU A 594 -20.24 19.82 5.47
CA LEU A 594 -19.21 20.61 4.77
C LEU A 594 -19.50 22.12 4.91
N ALA A 595 -20.75 22.54 4.79
CA ALA A 595 -21.18 23.93 4.98
C ALA A 595 -20.91 24.50 6.39
N ARG A 596 -20.79 23.65 7.43
CA ARG A 596 -20.44 24.11 8.80
C ARG A 596 -18.97 24.51 8.94
N HIS A 597 -18.15 24.23 7.93
CA HIS A 597 -16.74 24.59 7.89
C HIS A 597 -16.46 25.89 7.12
N GLU A 598 -17.49 26.67 6.77
CA GLU A 598 -17.36 28.00 6.16
C GLU A 598 -16.41 28.92 6.97
N ARG A 599 -15.59 29.69 6.24
CA ARG A 599 -14.74 30.79 6.72
C ARG A 599 -14.99 31.97 5.79
N ARG A 600 -15.73 32.99 6.24
CA ARG A 600 -16.10 34.14 5.42
C ARG A 600 -14.94 35.11 5.23
N LEU A 601 -14.76 35.60 4.00
CA LEU A 601 -13.66 36.43 3.53
C LEU A 601 -14.22 37.59 2.68
N GLY A 602 -15.10 38.38 3.31
CA GLY A 602 -16.00 39.31 2.61
C GLY A 602 -16.96 38.53 1.70
N GLU A 603 -17.05 38.95 0.44
CA GLU A 603 -17.88 38.31 -0.60
C GLU A 603 -17.44 36.88 -0.99
N ALA A 604 -16.31 36.39 -0.48
CA ALA A 604 -15.85 35.02 -0.69
C ALA A 604 -15.95 34.19 0.59
N SER A 605 -15.79 32.88 0.47
CA SER A 605 -15.59 31.99 1.62
C SER A 605 -14.71 30.82 1.26
N ALA A 606 -13.88 30.39 2.20
CA ALA A 606 -13.22 29.09 2.14
C ALA A 606 -13.99 28.07 3.00
N LEU A 607 -13.76 26.78 2.80
CA LEU A 607 -14.00 25.79 3.85
C LEU A 607 -12.67 25.40 4.51
N SER A 608 -12.65 25.32 5.85
CA SER A 608 -11.49 24.77 6.56
C SER A 608 -11.84 24.12 7.90
N LEU A 609 -10.98 23.17 8.29
CA LEU A 609 -10.94 22.58 9.63
C LEU A 609 -10.15 23.48 10.58
N GLN A 610 -9.07 24.08 10.08
CA GLN A 610 -8.18 24.98 10.80
C GLN A 610 -8.82 26.37 11.00
N ARG A 611 -8.16 27.24 11.78
CA ARG A 611 -8.66 28.59 12.12
C ARG A 611 -8.03 29.69 11.26
N ASP A 612 -6.89 29.38 10.68
CA ASP A 612 -5.85 30.29 10.23
C ASP A 612 -5.27 29.93 8.86
N HIS A 613 -5.49 28.71 8.39
CA HIS A 613 -5.18 28.29 7.03
C HIS A 613 -6.39 27.63 6.35
N ALA A 614 -6.48 27.75 5.02
CA ALA A 614 -7.43 27.01 4.18
C ALA A 614 -6.74 26.50 2.91
N ALA A 615 -6.63 25.18 2.77
CA ALA A 615 -6.06 24.54 1.59
C ALA A 615 -7.02 24.56 0.38
N LEU A 616 -6.47 24.59 -0.83
CA LEU A 616 -7.22 24.59 -2.09
C LEU A 616 -8.21 23.43 -2.17
N GLY A 617 -7.74 22.20 -1.92
CA GLY A 617 -8.57 20.98 -1.95
C GLY A 617 -9.68 20.95 -0.90
N HIS A 618 -9.51 21.67 0.22
CA HIS A 618 -10.57 21.82 1.22
C HIS A 618 -11.76 22.64 0.71
N THR A 619 -11.62 23.42 -0.37
CA THR A 619 -12.73 24.16 -0.99
C THR A 619 -13.10 23.62 -2.38
N ALA A 620 -12.13 23.24 -3.20
CA ALA A 620 -12.36 22.81 -4.59
C ALA A 620 -13.27 21.56 -4.70
N LEU A 621 -12.93 20.44 -4.05
CA LEU A 621 -13.74 19.22 -4.14
C LEU A 621 -15.12 19.33 -3.44
N PRO A 622 -15.26 20.02 -2.29
CA PRO A 622 -16.58 20.38 -1.77
C PRO A 622 -17.42 21.24 -2.72
N LEU A 623 -16.82 22.17 -3.47
CA LEU A 623 -17.52 22.96 -4.48
C LEU A 623 -18.00 22.08 -5.65
N VAL A 624 -17.17 21.16 -6.16
CA VAL A 624 -17.57 20.12 -7.14
C VAL A 624 -18.77 19.31 -6.63
N ALA A 625 -18.73 18.85 -5.38
CA ALA A 625 -19.84 18.10 -4.77
C ALA A 625 -21.11 18.94 -4.65
N LEU A 626 -21.01 20.19 -4.17
CA LEU A 626 -22.14 21.12 -4.05
C LEU A 626 -22.81 21.41 -5.41
N LEU A 627 -22.02 21.67 -6.45
CA LEU A 627 -22.49 21.91 -7.82
C LEU A 627 -23.19 20.68 -8.41
N THR A 628 -22.58 19.50 -8.32
CA THR A 628 -23.17 18.24 -8.84
C THR A 628 -24.47 17.87 -8.12
N CYS A 629 -24.52 18.03 -6.80
CA CYS A 629 -25.70 17.71 -6.00
C CYS A 629 -26.84 18.77 -6.06
N ARG A 630 -26.58 19.96 -6.65
CA ARG A 630 -27.37 21.19 -6.46
C ARG A 630 -28.89 21.05 -6.61
N GLU A 631 -29.36 20.55 -7.75
CA GLU A 631 -30.80 20.49 -8.04
C GLU A 631 -31.50 19.45 -7.17
N GLU A 632 -30.82 18.33 -6.85
CA GLU A 632 -31.35 17.30 -5.96
C GLU A 632 -31.55 17.82 -4.53
N GLN A 633 -30.63 18.68 -4.07
CA GLN A 633 -30.74 19.36 -2.77
C GLN A 633 -31.51 20.68 -2.83
N GLN A 634 -32.29 20.90 -3.90
CA GLN A 634 -33.24 22.01 -4.01
C GLN A 634 -32.57 23.39 -3.81
N ARG A 635 -31.33 23.56 -4.32
CA ARG A 635 -30.59 24.84 -4.30
C ARG A 635 -30.28 25.41 -2.91
N ARG A 636 -30.38 24.56 -1.88
CA ARG A 636 -30.16 24.87 -0.44
C ARG A 636 -28.82 25.54 -0.10
N HIS A 637 -27.84 25.49 -0.99
CA HIS A 637 -26.47 25.98 -0.75
C HIS A 637 -25.99 26.96 -1.84
N ASP A 638 -26.87 27.53 -2.65
CA ASP A 638 -26.48 28.38 -3.79
C ASP A 638 -25.62 29.59 -3.39
N GLU A 639 -25.97 30.34 -2.34
CA GLU A 639 -25.12 31.43 -1.84
C GLU A 639 -23.70 30.96 -1.48
N LEU A 640 -23.59 29.76 -0.89
CA LEU A 640 -22.30 29.18 -0.49
C LEU A 640 -21.51 28.79 -1.75
N ILE A 641 -22.15 28.20 -2.75
CA ILE A 641 -21.53 27.91 -4.06
C ILE A 641 -20.94 29.19 -4.67
N GLY A 642 -21.68 30.31 -4.67
CA GLY A 642 -21.17 31.60 -5.11
C GLY A 642 -19.94 32.09 -4.32
N ARG A 643 -20.01 32.07 -2.98
CA ARG A 643 -18.89 32.49 -2.11
C ARG A 643 -17.65 31.59 -2.23
N LEU A 644 -17.83 30.27 -2.37
CA LEU A 644 -16.73 29.32 -2.59
C LEU A 644 -16.11 29.49 -3.98
N ALA A 645 -16.92 29.80 -5.00
CA ALA A 645 -16.45 30.10 -6.35
C ALA A 645 -15.61 31.39 -6.39
N GLU A 646 -16.04 32.45 -5.70
CA GLU A 646 -15.24 33.67 -5.55
C GLU A 646 -13.91 33.42 -4.82
N PHE A 647 -13.87 32.53 -3.83
CA PHE A 647 -12.60 32.14 -3.20
C PHE A 647 -11.69 31.39 -4.18
N LEU A 648 -12.23 30.45 -4.96
CA LEU A 648 -11.46 29.69 -5.94
C LEU A 648 -10.86 30.60 -7.03
N LEU A 649 -11.65 31.58 -7.51
CA LEU A 649 -11.20 32.61 -8.45
C LEU A 649 -10.20 33.61 -7.85
N ARG A 650 -10.02 33.65 -6.51
CA ARG A 650 -8.96 34.42 -5.82
C ARG A 650 -7.70 33.60 -5.55
N LEU A 651 -7.77 32.27 -5.67
CA LEU A 651 -6.60 31.38 -5.55
C LEU A 651 -5.90 31.11 -6.88
N GLN A 652 -6.46 31.50 -8.01
CA GLN A 652 -5.77 31.35 -9.29
C GLN A 652 -4.66 32.41 -9.45
N ARG A 653 -3.49 31.99 -9.93
CA ARG A 653 -2.37 32.86 -10.31
C ARG A 653 -2.60 33.48 -11.69
N GLU A 654 -1.74 34.44 -12.05
CA GLU A 654 -1.78 35.11 -13.37
C GLU A 654 -1.44 34.16 -14.52
N ASP A 655 -0.56 33.17 -14.28
CA ASP A 655 -0.19 32.10 -15.23
C ASP A 655 -1.32 31.07 -15.47
N GLY A 656 -2.31 30.97 -14.58
CA GLY A 656 -3.42 30.02 -14.65
C GLY A 656 -3.41 28.90 -13.62
N SER A 657 -2.28 28.68 -12.95
CA SER A 657 -2.11 27.73 -11.84
C SER A 657 -2.85 28.18 -10.56
N PHE A 658 -2.73 27.43 -9.46
CA PHE A 658 -3.42 27.77 -8.20
C PHE A 658 -2.46 27.82 -7.00
N PHE A 659 -2.70 28.77 -6.10
CA PHE A 659 -2.07 28.72 -4.78
C PHE A 659 -2.57 27.49 -4.00
N PRO A 660 -1.69 26.70 -3.36
CA PRO A 660 -2.06 25.49 -2.64
C PRO A 660 -2.96 25.77 -1.42
N GLY A 661 -2.97 27.01 -0.92
CA GLY A 661 -3.94 27.47 0.06
C GLY A 661 -3.88 28.97 0.35
N TYR A 662 -4.46 29.35 1.48
CA TYR A 662 -4.68 30.74 1.89
C TYR A 662 -4.41 30.90 3.39
N ASP A 663 -3.75 31.99 3.78
CA ASP A 663 -3.59 32.39 5.17
C ASP A 663 -4.78 33.28 5.59
N LEU A 664 -5.64 32.75 6.46
CA LEU A 664 -6.85 33.40 6.97
C LEU A 664 -6.55 34.50 8.00
N ARG A 665 -5.31 34.59 8.53
CA ARG A 665 -4.87 35.68 9.42
C ARG A 665 -4.22 36.81 8.62
N ALA A 666 -3.34 36.49 7.68
CA ALA A 666 -2.60 37.45 6.86
C ALA A 666 -3.43 37.98 5.66
N GLY A 667 -4.50 37.28 5.28
CA GLY A 667 -5.46 37.74 4.28
C GLY A 667 -5.01 37.58 2.82
N HIS A 668 -4.05 36.68 2.56
CA HIS A 668 -3.54 36.44 1.21
C HIS A 668 -3.37 34.94 0.91
N ALA A 669 -3.31 34.62 -0.38
CA ALA A 669 -2.97 33.29 -0.86
C ALA A 669 -1.50 32.95 -0.51
N ALA A 670 -1.19 31.68 -0.31
CA ALA A 670 0.08 31.24 0.26
C ALA A 670 0.56 29.91 -0.34
N GLY A 671 1.89 29.73 -0.38
CA GLY A 671 2.58 28.54 -0.87
C GLY A 671 3.08 28.65 -2.31
N GLU A 672 4.26 28.07 -2.54
CA GLU A 672 4.99 28.17 -3.81
C GLU A 672 4.72 26.99 -4.74
N HIS A 673 4.52 25.79 -4.18
CA HIS A 673 4.31 24.55 -4.93
C HIS A 673 2.81 24.26 -5.20
N GLU A 674 2.53 23.53 -6.28
CA GLU A 674 1.18 23.07 -6.63
C GLU A 674 0.64 22.04 -5.63
N ALA A 675 -0.67 22.08 -5.36
CA ALA A 675 -1.34 21.09 -4.50
C ALA A 675 -1.82 19.89 -5.34
N LEU A 676 -1.15 18.75 -5.19
CA LEU A 676 -1.49 17.48 -5.84
C LEU A 676 -2.99 17.15 -5.67
N TYR A 677 -3.63 16.65 -6.74
CA TYR A 677 -5.08 16.45 -6.89
C TYR A 677 -5.94 17.73 -6.86
N ALA A 678 -5.63 18.69 -5.99
CA ALA A 678 -6.49 19.85 -5.70
C ALA A 678 -6.61 20.83 -6.88
N SER A 679 -5.54 21.01 -7.66
CA SER A 679 -5.57 21.84 -8.87
C SER A 679 -6.52 21.29 -9.94
N GLY A 680 -6.55 19.96 -10.15
CA GLY A 680 -7.52 19.32 -11.06
C GLY A 680 -8.96 19.42 -10.55
N GLN A 681 -9.16 19.34 -9.22
CA GLN A 681 -10.46 19.59 -8.59
C GLN A 681 -10.91 21.04 -8.79
N ALA A 682 -9.97 22.00 -8.81
CA ALA A 682 -10.26 23.41 -9.07
C ALA A 682 -10.74 23.63 -10.52
N VAL A 683 -10.07 23.03 -11.52
CA VAL A 683 -10.52 23.12 -12.93
C VAL A 683 -11.90 22.47 -13.10
N LEU A 684 -12.13 21.30 -12.50
CA LEU A 684 -13.44 20.64 -12.50
C LEU A 684 -14.52 21.51 -11.85
N ALA A 685 -14.22 22.19 -10.74
CA ALA A 685 -15.15 23.10 -10.06
C ALA A 685 -15.53 24.30 -10.95
N LEU A 686 -14.56 24.92 -11.63
CA LEU A 686 -14.83 26.06 -12.52
C LEU A 686 -15.67 25.66 -13.74
N VAL A 687 -15.40 24.50 -14.35
CA VAL A 687 -16.18 23.98 -15.48
C VAL A 687 -17.63 23.67 -15.06
N LEU A 688 -17.84 23.02 -13.91
CA LEU A 688 -19.18 22.74 -13.39
C LEU A 688 -19.93 24.00 -12.92
N LEU A 689 -19.19 25.04 -12.50
CA LEU A 689 -19.74 26.35 -12.13
C LEU A 689 -20.26 27.08 -13.38
N GLU A 690 -19.46 27.16 -14.44
CA GLU A 690 -19.81 27.81 -15.71
C GLU A 690 -21.18 27.33 -16.22
N GLN A 691 -21.38 26.01 -16.21
CA GLN A 691 -22.61 25.33 -16.63
C GLN A 691 -23.87 25.71 -15.82
N ARG A 692 -23.73 26.46 -14.72
CA ARG A 692 -24.84 26.85 -13.83
C ARG A 692 -24.97 28.36 -13.58
N LEU A 693 -24.01 29.18 -14.01
CA LEU A 693 -23.94 30.63 -13.71
C LEU A 693 -25.26 31.37 -13.95
N SER A 694 -25.90 31.15 -15.11
CA SER A 694 -27.16 31.79 -15.51
C SER A 694 -28.36 31.48 -14.59
N SER A 695 -28.21 30.55 -13.65
CA SER A 695 -29.25 30.11 -12.72
C SER A 695 -28.86 30.22 -11.25
N LEU A 696 -27.61 30.61 -10.95
CA LEU A 696 -26.99 30.56 -9.62
C LEU A 696 -27.11 31.91 -8.90
N GLU A 697 -27.61 31.88 -7.67
CA GLU A 697 -27.66 33.06 -6.81
C GLU A 697 -26.25 33.41 -6.29
N GLY A 698 -25.84 34.67 -6.44
CA GLY A 698 -24.47 35.10 -6.11
C GLY A 698 -23.39 34.56 -7.08
N ALA A 699 -23.75 34.27 -8.33
CA ALA A 699 -22.80 33.82 -9.35
C ALA A 699 -21.69 34.85 -9.64
N PRO A 700 -20.42 34.43 -9.78
CA PRO A 700 -19.36 35.26 -10.36
C PRO A 700 -19.65 35.66 -11.81
N ASP A 701 -18.94 36.68 -12.31
CA ASP A 701 -18.98 37.07 -13.72
C ASP A 701 -18.57 35.91 -14.65
N ALA A 702 -19.36 35.69 -15.71
CA ALA A 702 -19.17 34.59 -16.65
C ALA A 702 -17.93 34.75 -17.53
N GLU A 703 -17.57 35.98 -17.91
CA GLU A 703 -16.38 36.21 -18.72
C GLU A 703 -15.10 36.00 -17.88
N ARG A 704 -15.12 36.36 -16.59
CA ARG A 704 -14.07 36.04 -15.61
C ARG A 704 -13.94 34.54 -15.36
N VAL A 705 -15.05 33.80 -15.24
CA VAL A 705 -15.02 32.34 -15.08
C VAL A 705 -14.46 31.66 -16.33
N GLY A 706 -14.95 32.02 -17.53
CA GLY A 706 -14.42 31.48 -18.80
C GLY A 706 -12.91 31.73 -18.94
N ARG A 707 -12.45 32.96 -18.72
CA ARG A 707 -11.01 33.30 -18.72
C ARG A 707 -10.19 32.58 -17.65
N ALA A 708 -10.80 32.17 -16.53
CA ALA A 708 -10.13 31.37 -15.51
C ALA A 708 -9.97 29.90 -15.95
N ILE A 709 -11.00 29.32 -16.60
CA ILE A 709 -10.93 27.99 -17.20
C ILE A 709 -9.88 27.96 -18.31
N ASP A 710 -9.89 28.95 -19.22
CA ASP A 710 -8.88 29.18 -20.26
C ASP A 710 -7.46 29.01 -19.72
N ARG A 711 -7.04 29.90 -18.81
CA ARG A 711 -5.67 29.93 -18.30
C ARG A 711 -5.29 28.63 -17.58
N ALA A 712 -6.19 28.06 -16.78
CA ALA A 712 -5.89 26.80 -16.10
C ALA A 712 -5.70 25.64 -17.09
N MET A 713 -6.62 25.48 -18.06
CA MET A 713 -6.52 24.42 -19.06
C MET A 713 -5.25 24.57 -19.91
N ASP A 714 -4.92 25.79 -20.31
CA ASP A 714 -3.74 26.07 -21.13
C ASP A 714 -2.43 25.91 -20.31
N PHE A 715 -2.41 26.24 -19.00
CA PHE A 715 -1.29 25.99 -18.09
C PHE A 715 -1.01 24.49 -17.86
N TYR A 716 -2.01 23.72 -17.40
CA TYR A 716 -1.82 22.30 -17.07
C TYR A 716 -1.59 21.44 -18.32
N ALA A 717 -2.16 21.80 -19.47
CA ALA A 717 -1.85 21.17 -20.75
C ALA A 717 -0.60 21.75 -21.44
N GLY A 718 0.09 22.71 -20.82
CA GLY A 718 1.16 23.52 -21.40
C GLY A 718 2.44 23.49 -20.56
N GLU A 719 2.61 24.49 -19.70
CA GLU A 719 3.86 24.77 -18.98
C GLU A 719 4.13 23.81 -17.82
N TYR A 720 3.08 23.39 -17.10
CA TYR A 720 3.19 22.47 -15.96
C TYR A 720 3.85 21.13 -16.33
N TRP A 721 3.59 20.66 -17.56
CA TRP A 721 4.20 19.46 -18.12
C TRP A 721 5.03 19.80 -19.36
N PRO A 722 6.34 20.06 -19.22
CA PRO A 722 7.26 20.14 -20.35
C PRO A 722 7.13 18.92 -21.28
N ARG A 723 7.12 19.14 -22.60
CA ARG A 723 6.84 18.06 -23.58
C ARG A 723 7.73 16.82 -23.39
N LEU A 724 9.00 17.02 -23.05
CA LEU A 724 9.96 15.95 -22.81
C LEU A 724 9.59 15.03 -21.64
N LEU A 725 8.88 15.53 -20.61
CA LEU A 725 8.48 14.71 -19.46
C LEU A 725 7.22 13.87 -19.76
N ARG A 726 6.26 14.44 -20.50
CA ARG A 726 4.97 13.78 -20.87
C ARG A 726 5.11 12.42 -21.54
N ASP A 727 6.17 12.22 -22.33
CA ASP A 727 6.38 10.96 -23.05
C ASP A 727 6.78 9.80 -22.11
N PHE A 728 7.35 10.13 -20.93
CA PHE A 728 7.94 9.17 -19.99
C PHE A 728 7.26 9.10 -18.61
N PHE A 729 6.64 10.18 -18.11
CA PHE A 729 6.16 10.26 -16.73
C PHE A 729 4.98 11.23 -16.53
N TYR A 730 4.09 10.88 -15.59
CA TYR A 730 3.05 11.76 -15.01
C TYR A 730 2.87 11.43 -13.52
N VAL A 731 2.43 12.42 -12.72
CA VAL A 731 1.83 12.18 -11.39
C VAL A 731 0.31 11.97 -11.51
N GLU A 732 -0.45 12.09 -10.41
CA GLU A 732 -1.85 11.62 -10.36
C GLU A 732 -2.91 12.61 -10.88
N GLU A 733 -2.99 12.72 -12.22
CA GLU A 733 -3.83 13.70 -12.95
C GLU A 733 -5.32 13.35 -13.15
N ASN A 734 -5.85 12.29 -12.50
CA ASN A 734 -7.20 11.75 -12.77
C ASN A 734 -8.31 12.84 -12.81
N TRP A 735 -8.24 13.84 -11.92
CA TRP A 735 -9.20 14.95 -11.85
C TRP A 735 -9.22 15.84 -13.10
N HIS A 736 -8.10 16.01 -13.80
CA HIS A 736 -8.04 16.77 -15.06
C HIS A 736 -8.78 16.03 -16.19
N CYS A 737 -8.77 14.69 -16.20
CA CYS A 737 -9.63 13.91 -17.11
C CYS A 737 -11.13 14.08 -16.78
N LEU A 738 -11.51 14.10 -15.51
CA LEU A 738 -12.90 14.37 -15.10
C LEU A 738 -13.33 15.78 -15.54
N ALA A 739 -12.46 16.79 -15.39
CA ALA A 739 -12.69 18.14 -15.89
C ALA A 739 -12.83 18.18 -17.42
N ALA A 740 -11.94 17.51 -18.16
CA ALA A 740 -12.00 17.43 -19.63
C ALA A 740 -13.31 16.80 -20.11
N ARG A 741 -13.80 15.73 -19.46
CA ARG A 741 -15.11 15.13 -19.71
C ARG A 741 -16.25 16.12 -19.43
N ALA A 742 -16.24 16.81 -18.29
CA ALA A 742 -17.29 17.79 -17.96
C ALA A 742 -17.34 18.94 -18.96
N ALA A 743 -16.16 19.38 -19.43
CA ALA A 743 -15.99 20.50 -20.34
C ALA A 743 -16.51 20.24 -21.77
N LEU A 744 -16.76 18.98 -22.14
CA LEU A 744 -17.33 18.60 -23.45
C LEU A 744 -18.67 19.30 -23.76
N SER A 745 -19.40 19.74 -22.73
CA SER A 745 -20.72 20.38 -22.85
C SER A 745 -20.71 21.91 -22.81
N SER A 746 -19.58 22.56 -22.47
CA SER A 746 -19.53 24.02 -22.30
C SER A 746 -18.19 24.67 -22.70
N HIS A 747 -17.05 24.04 -22.41
CA HIS A 747 -15.73 24.66 -22.47
C HIS A 747 -14.65 23.78 -23.13
N ARG A 748 -14.83 23.40 -24.40
CA ARG A 748 -13.91 22.48 -25.08
C ARG A 748 -12.54 23.12 -25.39
N ARG A 749 -11.47 22.57 -24.80
CA ARG A 749 -10.07 22.90 -25.12
C ARG A 749 -9.33 21.68 -25.71
N PRO A 750 -9.08 21.62 -27.03
CA PRO A 750 -8.51 20.44 -27.69
C PRO A 750 -7.13 19.98 -27.19
N HIS A 751 -6.32 20.89 -26.63
CA HIS A 751 -5.00 20.57 -26.06
C HIS A 751 -5.10 19.97 -24.64
N TYR A 752 -6.09 20.40 -23.86
CA TYR A 752 -6.40 19.87 -22.53
C TYR A 752 -7.13 18.52 -22.60
N GLU A 753 -8.03 18.36 -23.59
CA GLU A 753 -8.54 17.05 -24.00
C GLU A 753 -7.39 16.09 -24.30
N ARG A 754 -6.38 16.53 -25.07
CA ARG A 754 -5.24 15.69 -25.45
C ARG A 754 -4.36 15.33 -24.25
N PHE A 755 -4.08 16.28 -23.36
CA PHE A 755 -3.37 16.04 -22.10
C PHE A 755 -4.00 14.89 -21.28
N CYS A 756 -5.32 14.84 -21.15
CA CYS A 756 -6.01 13.71 -20.51
C CYS A 756 -5.76 12.37 -21.23
N LEU A 757 -5.82 12.34 -22.57
CA LEU A 757 -5.58 11.12 -23.34
C LEU A 757 -4.13 10.62 -23.21
N ASP A 758 -3.17 11.54 -23.23
CA ASP A 758 -1.74 11.21 -23.11
C ASP A 758 -1.41 10.70 -21.69
N TYR A 759 -1.99 11.30 -20.63
CA TYR A 759 -1.92 10.79 -19.25
C TYR A 759 -2.51 9.38 -19.11
N VAL A 760 -3.71 9.14 -19.64
CA VAL A 760 -4.36 7.82 -19.58
C VAL A 760 -3.58 6.78 -20.41
N ALA A 761 -2.98 7.18 -21.53
CA ALA A 761 -2.11 6.31 -22.35
C ALA A 761 -0.76 5.98 -21.67
N PHE A 762 -0.27 6.85 -20.77
CA PHE A 762 0.83 6.50 -19.86
C PHE A 762 0.35 5.54 -18.77
N LYS A 763 -0.71 5.90 -18.02
CA LYS A 763 -1.15 5.13 -16.85
C LYS A 763 -1.71 3.74 -17.20
N SER A 764 -2.24 3.55 -18.41
CA SER A 764 -2.69 2.24 -18.94
C SER A 764 -1.54 1.22 -19.13
N ARG A 765 -0.27 1.67 -19.11
CA ARG A 765 0.93 0.82 -19.13
C ARG A 765 1.23 0.18 -17.76
N LEU A 766 0.58 0.67 -16.70
CA LEU A 766 0.74 0.23 -15.31
C LEU A 766 -0.44 -0.67 -14.85
N ILE A 767 -1.31 -1.07 -15.79
CA ILE A 767 -2.38 -2.05 -15.59
C ILE A 767 -1.87 -3.43 -16.02
N LEU A 768 -1.82 -4.35 -15.06
CA LEU A 768 -1.23 -5.69 -15.21
C LEU A 768 -2.06 -6.59 -16.14
N ARG A 769 -1.39 -7.30 -17.06
CA ARG A 769 -2.05 -8.07 -18.13
C ARG A 769 -1.97 -9.58 -17.96
N GLU A 770 -2.82 -10.27 -18.70
CA GLU A 770 -2.76 -11.72 -18.84
C GLU A 770 -1.39 -12.15 -19.38
N GLY A 771 -0.85 -13.25 -18.85
CA GLY A 771 0.50 -13.76 -19.18
C GLY A 771 1.65 -13.07 -18.43
N GLU A 772 1.47 -11.84 -17.93
CA GLU A 772 2.45 -11.15 -17.08
C GLU A 772 2.32 -11.55 -15.61
N VAL A 773 1.08 -11.76 -15.15
CA VAL A 773 0.74 -12.02 -13.75
C VAL A 773 -0.27 -13.16 -13.59
N ALA A 774 -0.46 -13.61 -12.35
CA ALA A 774 -1.47 -14.61 -12.03
C ALA A 774 -2.90 -14.07 -12.30
N PRO A 775 -3.84 -14.87 -12.84
CA PRO A 775 -5.13 -14.39 -13.35
C PRO A 775 -5.99 -13.58 -12.36
N GLU A 776 -5.84 -13.80 -11.06
CA GLU A 776 -6.56 -13.02 -10.04
C GLU A 776 -6.17 -11.53 -10.03
N LEU A 777 -4.93 -11.20 -10.45
CA LEU A 777 -4.34 -9.87 -10.43
C LEU A 777 -4.53 -9.05 -11.74
N VAL A 778 -4.94 -9.69 -12.83
CA VAL A 778 -5.14 -9.04 -14.14
C VAL A 778 -6.19 -7.93 -14.03
N GLY A 779 -5.87 -6.75 -14.58
CA GLY A 779 -6.66 -5.51 -14.47
C GLY A 779 -6.33 -4.64 -13.25
N GLY A 780 -5.48 -5.11 -12.33
CA GLY A 780 -4.99 -4.31 -11.21
C GLY A 780 -3.93 -3.29 -11.64
N PHE A 781 -3.92 -2.12 -11.01
CA PHE A 781 -2.87 -1.11 -11.14
C PHE A 781 -1.69 -1.40 -10.22
N GLY A 782 -0.48 -1.55 -10.77
CA GLY A 782 0.74 -1.75 -9.99
C GLY A 782 1.99 -1.47 -10.81
N VAL A 783 2.88 -0.62 -10.28
CA VAL A 783 4.17 -0.26 -10.93
C VAL A 783 5.08 -1.49 -11.06
N THR A 784 5.01 -2.42 -10.10
CA THR A 784 5.50 -3.79 -10.26
C THR A 784 4.54 -4.74 -9.54
N PRO A 785 4.31 -5.97 -10.05
CA PRO A 785 3.57 -7.01 -9.34
C PRO A 785 4.30 -7.65 -8.14
N LEU A 786 5.36 -7.00 -7.62
CA LEU A 786 6.01 -7.35 -6.35
C LEU A 786 5.18 -6.84 -5.15
N PHE A 787 4.54 -5.69 -5.33
CA PHE A 787 3.54 -5.12 -4.44
C PHE A 787 2.16 -5.39 -5.03
N GLU A 788 1.16 -5.68 -4.21
CA GLU A 788 -0.15 -6.03 -4.75
C GLU A 788 -0.89 -4.80 -5.31
N PRO A 789 -1.76 -4.98 -6.32
CA PRO A 789 -2.38 -3.84 -6.97
C PRO A 789 -3.32 -3.09 -6.03
N HIS A 790 -3.03 -1.80 -5.80
CA HIS A 790 -3.84 -0.96 -4.92
C HIS A 790 -5.20 -0.73 -5.57
N TYR A 791 -6.27 -1.09 -4.86
CA TYR A 791 -7.64 -1.02 -5.35
C TYR A 791 -8.04 0.43 -5.69
N THR A 792 -7.56 1.39 -4.90
CA THR A 792 -7.81 2.84 -5.09
C THR A 792 -7.06 3.43 -6.28
N GLY A 793 -5.80 3.04 -6.49
CA GLY A 793 -5.04 3.45 -7.69
C GLY A 793 -5.63 2.86 -8.97
N THR A 794 -6.08 1.60 -8.89
CA THR A 794 -6.84 0.92 -9.95
C THR A 794 -8.14 1.65 -10.26
N ALA A 795 -8.92 1.99 -9.23
CA ALA A 795 -10.20 2.69 -9.39
C ALA A 795 -10.03 4.12 -9.94
N GLY A 796 -9.07 4.90 -9.42
CA GLY A 796 -8.77 6.24 -9.95
C GLY A 796 -8.39 6.20 -11.43
N HIS A 797 -7.61 5.20 -11.86
CA HIS A 797 -7.37 4.99 -13.29
C HIS A 797 -8.65 4.62 -14.06
N GLY A 798 -9.52 3.77 -13.51
CA GLY A 798 -10.81 3.43 -14.11
C GLY A 798 -11.73 4.65 -14.32
N GLU A 799 -11.75 5.59 -13.37
CA GLU A 799 -12.44 6.88 -13.51
C GLU A 799 -11.84 7.75 -14.61
N ALA A 800 -10.50 7.90 -14.63
CA ALA A 800 -9.80 8.68 -15.64
C ALA A 800 -9.96 8.08 -17.05
N LEU A 801 -9.90 6.74 -17.18
CA LEU A 801 -10.06 6.00 -18.42
C LEU A 801 -11.49 6.09 -18.96
N ALA A 802 -12.51 5.97 -18.10
CA ALA A 802 -13.90 6.22 -18.50
C ALA A 802 -14.12 7.67 -18.96
N ALA A 803 -13.47 8.63 -18.31
CA ALA A 803 -13.51 10.04 -18.74
C ALA A 803 -12.76 10.28 -20.07
N ALA A 804 -11.61 9.65 -20.27
CA ALA A 804 -10.86 9.69 -21.52
C ALA A 804 -11.63 9.03 -22.68
N LEU A 805 -12.33 7.92 -22.48
CA LEU A 805 -13.17 7.29 -23.51
C LEU A 805 -14.30 8.22 -23.98
N ALA A 806 -14.97 8.92 -23.06
CA ALA A 806 -15.96 9.95 -23.41
C ALA A 806 -15.33 11.10 -24.23
N VAL A 807 -14.12 11.54 -23.88
CA VAL A 807 -13.36 12.56 -24.64
C VAL A 807 -12.93 12.03 -26.01
N GLN A 808 -12.46 10.78 -26.11
CA GLN A 808 -12.10 10.13 -27.38
C GLN A 808 -13.31 10.07 -28.32
N ARG A 809 -14.48 9.65 -27.82
CA ARG A 809 -15.72 9.60 -28.60
C ARG A 809 -16.16 10.97 -29.08
N ALA A 810 -16.04 12.01 -28.25
CA ALA A 810 -16.29 13.41 -28.62
C ALA A 810 -15.24 14.02 -29.59
N ARG A 811 -14.22 13.25 -29.97
CA ARG A 811 -13.17 13.61 -30.96
C ARG A 811 -13.12 12.67 -32.17
N GLY A 812 -13.82 11.53 -32.14
CA GLY A 812 -13.68 10.46 -33.13
C GLY A 812 -12.38 9.63 -33.00
N GLU A 813 -11.72 9.67 -31.83
CA GLU A 813 -10.45 8.99 -31.53
C GLU A 813 -10.63 7.75 -30.61
N GLU A 814 -11.80 7.09 -30.63
CA GLU A 814 -12.08 5.92 -29.78
C GLU A 814 -11.16 4.73 -30.13
N ARG A 815 -10.74 3.97 -29.11
CA ARG A 815 -9.77 2.88 -29.23
C ARG A 815 -10.27 1.61 -28.54
N THR A 816 -10.29 0.50 -29.27
CA THR A 816 -10.70 -0.81 -28.77
C THR A 816 -9.79 -1.33 -27.66
N GLU A 817 -8.50 -0.97 -27.67
CA GLU A 817 -7.55 -1.32 -26.62
C GLU A 817 -7.95 -0.68 -25.29
N ASN A 818 -8.40 0.58 -25.29
CA ASN A 818 -8.83 1.31 -24.09
C ASN A 818 -10.10 0.69 -23.47
N LEU A 819 -11.01 0.17 -24.30
CA LEU A 819 -12.19 -0.57 -23.82
C LEU A 819 -11.77 -1.89 -23.16
N ALA A 820 -10.81 -2.63 -23.73
CA ALA A 820 -10.26 -3.84 -23.13
C ALA A 820 -9.54 -3.56 -21.78
N VAL A 821 -8.74 -2.48 -21.69
CA VAL A 821 -8.15 -2.06 -20.40
C VAL A 821 -9.24 -1.79 -19.35
N LEU A 822 -10.36 -1.16 -19.75
CA LEU A 822 -11.46 -0.88 -18.84
C LEU A 822 -12.21 -2.14 -18.42
N GLU A 823 -12.40 -3.12 -19.31
CA GLU A 823 -13.02 -4.40 -18.97
C GLU A 823 -12.17 -5.21 -17.97
N ASP A 824 -10.85 -5.34 -18.22
CA ASP A 824 -9.89 -5.95 -17.29
C ASP A 824 -10.01 -5.31 -15.89
N LEU A 825 -9.98 -3.98 -15.85
CA LEU A 825 -9.94 -3.15 -14.65
C LEU A 825 -11.24 -3.20 -13.85
N LEU A 826 -12.40 -3.08 -14.51
CA LEU A 826 -13.68 -3.23 -13.82
C LEU A 826 -13.91 -4.68 -13.38
N GLY A 827 -13.41 -5.65 -14.14
CA GLY A 827 -13.36 -7.06 -13.74
C GLY A 827 -12.57 -7.26 -12.45
N PHE A 828 -11.38 -6.66 -12.36
CA PHE A 828 -10.57 -6.65 -11.14
C PHE A 828 -11.31 -6.02 -9.96
N LEU A 829 -11.92 -4.84 -10.13
CA LEU A 829 -12.66 -4.16 -9.06
C LEU A 829 -13.90 -4.97 -8.60
N VAL A 830 -14.64 -5.60 -9.51
CA VAL A 830 -15.76 -6.48 -9.12
C VAL A 830 -15.28 -7.68 -8.28
N ARG A 831 -14.09 -8.25 -8.57
CA ARG A 831 -13.48 -9.31 -7.75
C ARG A 831 -12.91 -8.79 -6.42
N ALA A 832 -12.43 -7.55 -6.38
CA ALA A 832 -11.78 -6.93 -5.21
C ALA A 832 -12.76 -6.62 -4.06
N GLN A 833 -14.03 -6.37 -4.36
CA GLN A 833 -15.06 -6.00 -3.38
C GLN A 833 -15.32 -7.09 -2.33
N TRP A 834 -15.63 -6.68 -1.09
CA TRP A 834 -16.10 -7.61 -0.05
C TRP A 834 -17.55 -8.06 -0.27
N ASP A 835 -17.76 -9.36 -0.41
CA ASP A 835 -19.06 -10.01 -0.63
C ASP A 835 -19.34 -11.12 0.41
N ALA A 836 -20.49 -11.79 0.31
CA ALA A 836 -20.93 -12.77 1.32
C ALA A 836 -19.99 -13.97 1.52
N ALA A 837 -19.25 -14.38 0.49
CA ALA A 837 -18.30 -15.50 0.54
C ALA A 837 -16.93 -15.05 1.07
N SER A 838 -16.38 -13.95 0.56
CA SER A 838 -15.10 -13.41 1.07
C SER A 838 -15.22 -12.95 2.54
N CYS A 839 -16.41 -12.54 2.96
CA CYS A 839 -16.71 -12.03 4.31
C CYS A 839 -17.08 -13.15 5.32
N PHE A 840 -16.46 -14.34 5.21
CA PHE A 840 -16.71 -15.49 6.09
C PHE A 840 -16.27 -15.25 7.55
N ALA A 841 -15.13 -14.57 7.74
CA ALA A 841 -14.56 -14.22 9.04
C ALA A 841 -14.79 -12.74 9.45
N CYS A 842 -15.64 -12.00 8.72
CA CYS A 842 -15.95 -10.61 9.07
C CYS A 842 -16.67 -10.43 10.40
N SER A 843 -16.42 -9.30 11.07
CA SER A 843 -17.16 -8.85 12.24
C SER A 843 -18.66 -8.66 11.93
N PRO A 844 -19.59 -9.24 12.71
CA PRO A 844 -21.01 -8.95 12.59
C PRO A 844 -21.42 -7.57 13.14
N ARG A 845 -20.46 -6.83 13.75
CA ARG A 845 -20.70 -5.52 14.38
C ARG A 845 -20.96 -4.41 13.37
N GLN A 846 -20.41 -4.53 12.17
CA GLN A 846 -20.31 -3.45 11.19
C GLN A 846 -20.62 -3.93 9.77
N ARG A 847 -21.10 -3.03 8.92
CA ARG A 847 -21.26 -3.35 7.49
C ARG A 847 -19.91 -3.36 6.79
N VAL A 848 -19.44 -4.56 6.44
CA VAL A 848 -18.33 -4.77 5.51
C VAL A 848 -18.82 -4.85 4.05
N LEU A 849 -19.86 -5.65 3.78
CA LEU A 849 -20.33 -5.99 2.43
C LEU A 849 -20.55 -4.78 1.50
N GLY A 850 -19.79 -4.74 0.40
CA GLY A 850 -19.74 -3.62 -0.54
C GLY A 850 -18.52 -2.70 -0.38
N GLY A 851 -17.72 -2.89 0.66
CA GLY A 851 -16.48 -2.16 0.89
C GLY A 851 -15.32 -2.69 0.06
N PHE A 852 -14.22 -1.94 0.07
CA PHE A 852 -12.96 -2.23 -0.62
C PHE A 852 -11.81 -1.94 0.34
N SER A 853 -10.87 -2.88 0.46
CA SER A 853 -9.63 -2.65 1.21
C SER A 853 -8.61 -1.91 0.34
N GLU A 854 -7.42 -1.67 0.89
CA GLU A 854 -6.32 -0.97 0.20
C GLU A 854 -5.76 -1.77 -0.99
N HIS A 855 -5.48 -3.06 -0.74
CA HIS A 855 -5.06 -4.08 -1.70
C HIS A 855 -5.60 -5.44 -1.20
N VAL A 856 -5.16 -6.55 -1.81
CA VAL A 856 -5.71 -7.88 -1.50
C VAL A 856 -5.29 -8.44 -0.13
N ALA A 857 -4.17 -7.98 0.43
CA ALA A 857 -3.60 -8.50 1.67
C ALA A 857 -3.64 -7.54 2.88
N SER A 858 -3.91 -6.25 2.67
CA SER A 858 -4.31 -5.31 3.72
C SER A 858 -5.81 -5.50 4.02
N PRO A 859 -6.22 -5.68 5.29
CA PRO A 859 -7.63 -5.79 5.65
C PRO A 859 -8.33 -4.43 5.57
N ILE A 860 -7.60 -3.32 5.74
CA ILE A 860 -8.15 -2.00 6.05
C ILE A 860 -9.00 -1.45 4.91
N ILE A 861 -10.29 -1.20 5.20
CA ILE A 861 -11.23 -0.50 4.33
C ILE A 861 -11.21 0.98 4.69
N ARG A 862 -11.06 1.86 3.69
CA ARG A 862 -11.26 3.31 3.84
C ARG A 862 -12.41 3.80 2.97
N ILE A 863 -13.09 4.86 3.40
CA ILE A 863 -14.25 5.40 2.69
C ILE A 863 -13.91 5.90 1.29
N ASP A 864 -12.72 6.49 1.10
CA ASP A 864 -12.23 6.95 -0.19
C ASP A 864 -11.97 5.79 -1.16
N TYR A 865 -11.55 4.61 -0.66
CA TYR A 865 -11.38 3.40 -1.49
C TYR A 865 -12.74 2.95 -2.07
N VAL A 866 -13.79 2.97 -1.24
CA VAL A 866 -15.16 2.61 -1.66
C VAL A 866 -15.75 3.65 -2.60
N GLN A 867 -15.45 4.94 -2.39
CA GLN A 867 -15.85 6.02 -3.28
C GLN A 867 -15.23 5.86 -4.67
N HIS A 868 -13.91 5.78 -4.78
CA HIS A 868 -13.23 5.64 -6.06
C HIS A 868 -13.70 4.38 -6.79
N ALA A 869 -13.82 3.24 -6.10
CA ALA A 869 -14.32 2.02 -6.73
C ALA A 869 -15.78 2.13 -7.20
N LEU A 870 -16.67 2.79 -6.45
CA LEU A 870 -18.05 3.07 -6.88
C LEU A 870 -18.08 3.97 -8.12
N ALA A 871 -17.24 5.00 -8.17
CA ALA A 871 -17.12 5.93 -9.30
C ALA A 871 -16.59 5.23 -10.56
N ALA A 872 -15.49 4.48 -10.45
CA ALA A 872 -14.89 3.71 -11.53
C ALA A 872 -15.90 2.73 -12.15
N LEU A 873 -16.56 1.92 -11.32
CA LEU A 873 -17.59 0.97 -11.74
C LEU A 873 -18.78 1.67 -12.41
N GLY A 874 -19.20 2.84 -11.91
CA GLY A 874 -20.45 3.49 -12.32
C GLY A 874 -20.32 4.42 -13.52
N HIS A 875 -19.12 4.98 -13.75
CA HIS A 875 -18.78 5.68 -14.98
C HIS A 875 -18.34 4.67 -16.05
N GLY A 876 -17.44 3.74 -15.71
CA GLY A 876 -16.95 2.74 -16.65
C GLY A 876 -18.02 1.80 -17.21
N LYS A 877 -19.08 1.46 -16.44
CA LYS A 877 -20.25 0.75 -17.00
C LYS A 877 -20.91 1.50 -18.15
N ARG A 878 -20.96 2.84 -18.13
CA ARG A 878 -21.60 3.63 -19.21
C ARG A 878 -20.82 3.54 -20.51
N GLU A 879 -19.50 3.39 -20.41
CA GLU A 879 -18.59 3.26 -21.56
C GLU A 879 -18.57 1.84 -22.13
N LEU A 880 -18.51 0.80 -21.28
CA LEU A 880 -18.53 -0.61 -21.73
C LEU A 880 -19.92 -1.08 -22.19
N PHE A 881 -20.99 -0.64 -21.51
CA PHE A 881 -22.35 -1.12 -21.72
C PHE A 881 -23.33 0.03 -22.01
N PRO A 882 -23.12 0.82 -23.08
CA PRO A 882 -23.92 2.01 -23.38
C PRO A 882 -25.40 1.69 -23.66
N ALA A 883 -25.73 0.48 -24.13
CA ALA A 883 -27.11 0.04 -24.32
C ALA A 883 -27.87 -0.19 -22.99
N ASP A 884 -27.16 -0.53 -21.91
CA ASP A 884 -27.73 -0.67 -20.55
C ASP A 884 -27.76 0.67 -19.78
N ALA A 885 -27.10 1.70 -20.31
CA ALA A 885 -27.14 3.05 -19.76
C ALA A 885 -28.48 3.71 -20.13
N ALA A 886 -29.52 3.43 -19.33
CA ALA A 886 -30.82 4.08 -19.46
C ALA A 886 -30.66 5.60 -19.64
N PRO A 887 -31.33 6.21 -20.64
CA PRO A 887 -31.07 7.58 -21.04
C PRO A 887 -31.27 8.55 -19.87
N ALA A 888 -30.32 9.46 -19.69
CA ALA A 888 -30.37 10.45 -18.63
C ALA A 888 -31.63 11.30 -18.77
N SER A 889 -32.54 11.22 -17.79
CA SER A 889 -33.80 11.94 -17.79
C SER A 889 -33.58 13.42 -17.49
N GLY A 890 -33.36 14.22 -18.53
CA GLY A 890 -33.08 15.66 -18.42
C GLY A 890 -32.81 16.34 -19.75
N SER A 891 -33.87 16.53 -20.54
CA SER A 891 -33.99 17.63 -21.51
C SER A 891 -34.70 18.80 -20.85
#